data_AF-A0A8H5IUU1-F1
#
_entry.id   AF-A0A8H5IUU1-F1
#
_cell.length_a   1.000
_cell.length_b   1.000
_cell.length_c   1.000
_cell.angle_alpha   90.00
_cell.angle_beta   90.00
_cell.angle_gamma   90.00
#
_symmetry.space_group_name_H-M   'P 1'
#
loop_
_entity.id
_entity.type
_entity.pdbx_description
1 polymer ?
#
loop_
_entity_poly.entity_id
_entity_poly.type
_entity_poly.pdbx_seq_one_letter_code
_entity_poly.pdbx_strand_id
1 'polypeptide(L)'
;MDHASEKPVLFFDIDNCLYSRNDKVLEHMSKNIDDYFKKHLGLSPDDAERLHKDYSQQYGQAIEGLVRHHQIDALEYNAKVDDAVPLDDLIKPNAQLRHLLEDIDTSKVPFVCKPHKEMFMKAMREAGVSDVSRCYFIDDSHKNCVGAKDAGWTAIHFVEEGLPVPEASASQHQIRHLEELRSLLTDPKTVWIHGNNFDDVKVSGVAASDWNDRSINSIVPVNPSARYDDRQQVDDDGFPIEDNDDHVPNVEISIVNVFHPNPPPEWRWGFLFHDVCWSLLNFEQKVDPRGLFRLCASTPNGPDLLLDFGHYYGGVASTDYEGSIRVLVSDLKSPNTGGEMLRANPLEIPALKKAINFAARMQQDAFQSILDRSTLSADKDVFNYFPPEILERIVTFLPSPDVHSLRLASRVFATLSLSERFWVSRFTEGREFDYLPEVFATPPTSWRALYLSLHIWASDNMGMANRRRVWPLIQDFHRTLGQMKDVDCLGNAIKTAFEPEVSVRTGNSFRGRLPCPAGPDQYVKGFEVALDVCGFRAIAAITEDGTTSSWAGDPADHPRRRLIDVECISLLVAQFDALKLVSLSRDRKTKTLEPRERLLWQPEIPSPELFLDGVRPLDEKVSSKVPITTIFFGENDGRYVRQMTAIGSHNYDWCHVNRLHFDFMDDSIERCLGDVEFETEQSDRPPQRYPDHGNSMGFFEIDGGSGEEIESLEVQFDDDFIFGLKFNLNTNRTELLSNSDDPFDVPWTKVTPRGKNIIGMFSQGAEDHWGAKTFHNLGFISTNEEQE
;
A
#
# COMPACT_ATOMS: atom_id res chain seq x y z
N MET A 1 12.52 34.13 46.58
CA MET A 1 11.74 35.37 46.83
C MET A 1 11.59 35.99 45.44
N ASP A 2 10.44 35.99 44.79
CA ASP A 2 9.07 36.07 45.31
C ASP A 2 8.11 35.07 44.64
N HIS A 3 7.36 34.34 45.46
CA HIS A 3 6.06 33.79 45.06
C HIS A 3 5.08 34.96 45.02
N ALA A 4 5.02 35.69 43.91
CA ALA A 4 3.85 36.50 43.62
C ALA A 4 2.68 35.52 43.43
N SER A 5 1.80 35.42 44.41
CA SER A 5 0.59 34.59 44.35
C SER A 5 -0.18 34.92 43.07
N GLU A 6 -0.40 33.94 42.18
CA GLU A 6 -1.25 34.12 41.00
C GLU A 6 -2.63 34.62 41.46
N LYS A 7 -2.97 35.85 41.05
CA LYS A 7 -4.25 36.45 41.35
C LYS A 7 -5.36 35.67 40.61
N PRO A 8 -6.53 35.45 41.23
CA PRO A 8 -7.67 34.84 40.54
C PRO A 8 -8.13 35.73 39.37
N VAL A 9 -8.63 35.12 38.29
CA VAL A 9 -9.07 35.79 37.04
C VAL A 9 -10.57 35.56 36.83
N LEU A 10 -11.32 36.59 36.41
CA LEU A 10 -12.79 36.54 36.27
C LEU A 10 -13.24 36.75 34.80
N PHE A 11 -14.14 35.89 34.32
CA PHE A 11 -14.65 35.86 32.93
C PHE A 11 -16.17 36.08 32.90
N PHE A 12 -16.67 36.84 31.92
CA PHE A 12 -18.10 37.06 31.71
C PHE A 12 -18.49 36.78 30.25
N ASP A 13 -19.63 36.11 30.09
CA ASP A 13 -20.42 36.11 28.85
C ASP A 13 -21.25 37.41 28.78
N ILE A 14 -21.88 37.73 27.65
CA ILE A 14 -22.67 38.98 27.47
C ILE A 14 -24.17 38.67 27.51
N ASP A 15 -24.68 37.89 26.55
CA ASP A 15 -26.13 37.68 26.39
C ASP A 15 -26.73 36.78 27.47
N ASN A 16 -27.82 37.24 28.11
CA ASN A 16 -28.38 36.63 29.33
C ASN A 16 -27.42 36.51 30.53
N CYS A 17 -26.23 37.13 30.47
CA CYS A 17 -25.25 37.11 31.54
C CYS A 17 -25.11 38.49 32.20
N LEU A 18 -24.84 39.52 31.39
CA LEU A 18 -24.73 40.91 31.87
C LEU A 18 -26.05 41.68 31.82
N TYR A 19 -27.08 41.11 31.21
CA TYR A 19 -28.45 41.58 31.29
C TYR A 19 -29.36 40.36 31.45
N SER A 20 -30.54 40.57 32.04
CA SER A 20 -31.40 39.47 32.45
C SER A 20 -32.14 38.88 31.27
N ARG A 21 -32.42 37.57 31.30
CA ARG A 21 -33.39 36.94 30.38
C ARG A 21 -34.76 37.63 30.43
N ASN A 22 -35.11 38.26 31.55
CA ASN A 22 -36.36 39.02 31.70
C ASN A 22 -36.40 40.34 30.93
N ASP A 23 -35.26 40.79 30.38
CA ASP A 23 -35.18 41.99 29.54
C ASP A 23 -35.67 41.71 28.11
N LYS A 24 -36.09 40.46 27.84
CA LYS A 24 -36.80 40.00 26.63
C LYS A 24 -36.06 40.25 25.32
N VAL A 25 -34.77 40.53 25.37
CA VAL A 25 -33.91 40.71 24.20
C VAL A 25 -33.97 39.47 23.31
N LEU A 26 -33.76 38.27 23.88
CA LEU A 26 -33.88 37.01 23.12
C LEU A 26 -35.30 36.69 22.66
N GLU A 27 -36.34 37.14 23.38
CA GLU A 27 -37.74 36.95 22.96
C GLU A 27 -38.07 37.85 21.76
N HIS A 28 -37.60 39.10 21.78
CA HIS A 28 -37.69 40.02 20.66
C HIS A 28 -36.92 39.53 19.45
N MET A 29 -35.71 39.04 19.66
CA MET A 29 -34.91 38.41 18.61
C MET A 29 -35.66 37.21 18.04
N SER A 30 -36.12 36.25 18.87
CA SER A 30 -36.91 35.09 18.42
C SER A 30 -38.16 35.48 17.64
N LYS A 31 -38.88 36.53 18.08
CA LYS A 31 -40.05 37.04 17.35
C LYS A 31 -39.66 37.65 16.01
N ASN A 32 -38.59 38.43 15.94
CA ASN A 32 -38.10 38.98 14.69
C ASN A 32 -37.70 37.85 13.73
N ILE A 33 -37.10 36.77 14.24
CA ILE A 33 -36.81 35.56 13.46
C ILE A 33 -38.11 34.95 12.91
N ASP A 34 -39.11 34.70 13.76
CA ASP A 34 -40.37 34.09 13.32
C ASP A 34 -41.12 34.96 12.30
N ASP A 35 -41.17 36.28 12.53
CA ASP A 35 -41.82 37.23 11.62
C ASP A 35 -41.06 37.35 10.30
N TYR A 36 -39.74 37.20 10.35
CA TYR A 36 -38.90 37.13 9.18
C TYR A 36 -39.19 35.86 8.35
N PHE A 37 -39.28 34.69 8.99
CA PHE A 37 -39.69 33.43 8.35
C PHE A 37 -41.08 33.54 7.71
N LYS A 38 -42.07 34.09 8.41
CA LYS A 38 -43.44 34.27 7.87
C LYS A 38 -43.44 35.15 6.62
N LYS A 39 -42.76 36.29 6.70
CA LYS A 39 -42.80 37.33 5.65
C LYS A 39 -42.00 36.94 4.41
N HIS A 40 -40.80 36.41 4.59
CA HIS A 40 -39.89 36.13 3.47
C HIS A 40 -40.11 34.75 2.85
N LEU A 41 -40.63 33.78 3.60
CA LEU A 41 -40.94 32.45 3.09
C LEU A 41 -42.44 32.23 2.81
N GLY A 42 -43.29 33.21 3.12
CA GLY A 42 -44.74 33.12 2.95
C GLY A 42 -45.39 32.03 3.82
N LEU A 43 -44.74 31.66 4.93
CA LEU A 43 -45.17 30.56 5.78
C LEU A 43 -46.31 30.97 6.72
N SER A 44 -47.14 29.99 7.07
CA SER A 44 -48.10 30.15 8.17
C SER A 44 -47.35 30.34 9.50
N PRO A 45 -47.95 30.97 10.52
CA PRO A 45 -47.29 31.18 11.81
C PRO A 45 -46.75 29.90 12.45
N ASP A 46 -47.53 28.81 12.41
CA ASP A 46 -47.17 27.52 13.01
C ASP A 46 -46.02 26.84 12.23
N ASP A 47 -46.00 27.02 10.91
CA ASP A 47 -44.92 26.48 10.07
C ASP A 47 -43.63 27.28 10.22
N ALA A 48 -43.71 28.60 10.39
CA ALA A 48 -42.56 29.46 10.63
C ALA A 48 -41.89 29.14 11.98
N GLU A 49 -42.67 29.01 13.06
CA GLU A 49 -42.15 28.66 14.39
C GLU A 49 -41.55 27.25 14.40
N ARG A 50 -42.21 26.29 13.74
CA ARG A 50 -41.68 24.91 13.60
C ARG A 50 -40.37 24.93 12.83
N LEU A 51 -40.31 25.60 11.68
CA LEU A 51 -39.13 25.61 10.82
C LEU A 51 -37.97 26.36 11.48
N HIS A 52 -38.23 27.46 12.18
CA HIS A 52 -37.24 28.14 13.01
C HIS A 52 -36.67 27.18 14.05
N LYS A 53 -37.51 26.49 14.82
CA LYS A 53 -37.05 25.55 15.84
C LYS A 53 -36.25 24.39 15.26
N ASP A 54 -36.71 23.82 14.15
CA ASP A 54 -36.04 22.73 13.47
C ASP A 54 -34.67 23.18 12.94
N TYR A 55 -34.58 24.39 12.37
CA TYR A 55 -33.32 24.94 11.87
C TYR A 55 -32.34 25.28 13.00
N SER A 56 -32.82 25.88 14.09
CA SER A 56 -32.00 26.14 15.27
C SER A 56 -31.47 24.86 15.91
N GLN A 57 -32.26 23.78 15.97
CA GLN A 57 -31.82 22.50 16.52
C GLN A 57 -30.88 21.73 15.58
N GLN A 58 -31.14 21.79 14.27
CA GLN A 58 -30.38 21.02 13.28
C GLN A 58 -29.07 21.70 12.88
N TYR A 59 -29.03 23.04 12.87
CA TYR A 59 -27.90 23.82 12.34
C TYR A 59 -27.24 24.72 13.39
N GLY A 60 -27.71 24.74 14.63
CA GLY A 60 -27.14 25.52 15.73
C GLY A 60 -27.60 26.98 15.77
N GLN A 61 -27.97 27.57 14.65
CA GLN A 61 -28.69 28.85 14.55
C GLN A 61 -29.72 28.80 13.41
N ALA A 62 -30.84 29.52 13.57
CA ALA A 62 -31.95 29.53 12.60
C ALA A 62 -31.54 30.03 11.20
N ILE A 63 -30.66 31.04 11.16
CA ILE A 63 -30.20 31.69 9.93
C ILE A 63 -29.47 30.71 9.01
N GLU A 64 -28.72 29.77 9.58
CA GLU A 64 -27.99 28.78 8.80
C GLU A 64 -28.94 27.91 7.96
N GLY A 65 -30.12 27.58 8.49
CA GLY A 65 -31.15 26.88 7.72
C GLY A 65 -31.83 27.76 6.66
N LEU A 66 -32.00 29.06 6.92
CA LEU A 66 -32.56 30.01 5.96
C LEU A 66 -31.64 30.25 4.77
N VAL A 67 -30.34 30.45 5.01
CA VAL A 67 -29.33 30.64 3.96
C VAL A 67 -29.28 29.39 3.07
N ARG A 68 -29.19 28.21 3.69
CA ARG A 68 -29.03 26.94 2.97
C ARG A 68 -30.24 26.53 2.13
N HIS A 69 -31.44 26.67 2.69
CA HIS A 69 -32.66 26.11 2.06
C HIS A 69 -33.50 27.14 1.33
N HIS A 70 -33.31 28.43 1.63
CA HIS A 70 -34.16 29.51 1.12
C HIS A 70 -33.37 30.67 0.50
N GLN A 71 -32.04 30.56 0.37
CA GLN A 71 -31.15 31.54 -0.28
C GLN A 71 -31.29 32.96 0.28
N ILE A 72 -31.54 33.05 1.58
CA ILE A 72 -31.66 34.32 2.30
C ILE A 72 -30.27 34.89 2.58
N ASP A 73 -30.11 36.20 2.38
CA ASP A 73 -28.89 36.95 2.71
C ASP A 73 -28.78 37.11 4.24
N ALA A 74 -27.66 36.67 4.82
CA ALA A 74 -27.40 36.71 6.25
C ALA A 74 -27.32 38.14 6.80
N LEU A 75 -26.77 39.09 6.03
CA LEU A 75 -26.66 40.48 6.43
C LEU A 75 -28.03 41.17 6.45
N GLU A 76 -28.89 40.87 5.48
CA GLU A 76 -30.26 41.37 5.45
C GLU A 76 -31.07 40.80 6.61
N TYR A 77 -30.93 39.50 6.90
CA TYR A 77 -31.52 38.89 8.07
C TYR A 77 -31.04 39.55 9.37
N ASN A 78 -29.73 39.76 9.54
CA ASN A 78 -29.19 40.41 10.74
C ASN A 78 -29.78 41.80 10.95
N ALA A 79 -29.84 42.60 9.88
CA ALA A 79 -30.43 43.95 9.90
C ALA A 79 -31.93 43.96 10.26
N LYS A 80 -32.66 42.87 10.00
CA LYS A 80 -34.09 42.70 10.33
C LYS A 80 -34.34 41.99 11.65
N VAL A 81 -33.34 41.31 12.20
CA VAL A 81 -33.47 40.44 13.36
C VAL A 81 -32.76 41.02 14.57
N ASP A 82 -31.44 41.11 14.54
CA ASP A 82 -30.61 41.51 15.68
C ASP A 82 -30.50 43.03 15.79
N ASP A 83 -30.09 43.71 14.71
CA ASP A 83 -29.99 45.19 14.69
C ASP A 83 -31.37 45.87 14.84
N ALA A 84 -32.44 45.13 14.52
CA ALA A 84 -33.82 45.59 14.67
C ALA A 84 -34.35 45.43 16.11
N VAL A 85 -33.59 44.82 17.01
CA VAL A 85 -33.95 44.74 18.43
C VAL A 85 -33.83 46.15 19.04
N PRO A 86 -34.89 46.70 19.65
CA PRO A 86 -34.85 48.02 20.26
C PRO A 86 -34.11 47.95 21.61
N LEU A 87 -32.79 47.75 21.58
CA LEU A 87 -31.97 47.54 22.77
C LEU A 87 -32.07 48.70 23.77
N ASP A 88 -32.19 49.95 23.28
CA ASP A 88 -32.35 51.15 24.13
C ASP A 88 -33.63 51.13 24.97
N ASP A 89 -34.68 50.45 24.50
CA ASP A 89 -35.96 50.31 25.21
C ASP A 89 -35.99 49.08 26.13
N LEU A 90 -35.26 48.02 25.75
CA LEU A 90 -35.26 46.72 26.43
C LEU A 90 -34.24 46.64 27.56
N ILE A 91 -33.03 47.16 27.34
CA ILE A 91 -31.95 47.14 28.32
C ILE A 91 -31.87 48.50 28.98
N LYS A 92 -32.17 48.55 30.27
CA LYS A 92 -32.04 49.78 31.06
C LYS A 92 -30.67 49.83 31.73
N PRO A 93 -30.07 51.02 31.88
CA PRO A 93 -28.87 51.18 32.69
C PRO A 93 -29.06 50.59 34.09
N ASN A 94 -28.32 49.53 34.40
CA ASN A 94 -28.36 48.89 35.70
C ASN A 94 -27.25 49.46 36.58
N ALA A 95 -27.60 50.48 37.37
CA ALA A 95 -26.65 51.17 38.24
C ALA A 95 -26.00 50.23 39.28
N GLN A 96 -26.70 49.19 39.73
CA GLN A 96 -26.14 48.21 40.68
C GLN A 96 -25.14 47.26 40.02
N LEU A 97 -25.42 46.77 38.81
CA LEU A 97 -24.47 45.97 38.04
C LEU A 97 -23.25 46.80 37.64
N ARG A 98 -23.47 48.05 37.23
CA ARG A 98 -22.39 48.99 36.93
C ARG A 98 -21.50 49.21 38.16
N HIS A 99 -22.10 49.53 39.31
CA HIS A 99 -21.39 49.70 40.57
C HIS A 99 -20.70 48.41 41.01
N LEU A 100 -21.30 47.23 40.80
CA LEU A 100 -20.67 45.93 41.07
C LEU A 100 -19.43 45.70 40.19
N LEU A 101 -19.52 45.99 38.90
CA LEU A 101 -18.40 45.84 37.96
C LEU A 101 -17.29 46.88 38.24
N GLU A 102 -17.66 48.09 38.64
CA GLU A 102 -16.74 49.18 39.03
C GLU A 102 -16.11 48.94 40.42
N ASP A 103 -16.81 48.27 41.36
CA ASP A 103 -16.35 47.90 42.71
C ASP A 103 -15.40 46.70 42.74
N ILE A 104 -15.31 45.94 41.64
CA ILE A 104 -14.34 44.85 41.53
C ILE A 104 -12.94 45.47 41.58
N ASP A 105 -12.21 45.14 42.65
CA ASP A 105 -10.84 45.59 42.85
C ASP A 105 -9.91 44.96 41.79
N THR A 106 -9.77 45.68 40.67
CA THR A 106 -8.93 45.30 39.53
C THR A 106 -7.46 45.17 39.86
N SER A 107 -7.04 45.66 41.04
CA SER A 107 -5.70 45.41 41.59
C SER A 107 -5.54 44.01 42.20
N LYS A 108 -6.64 43.30 42.50
CA LYS A 108 -6.66 41.95 43.08
C LYS A 108 -7.12 40.86 42.11
N VAL A 109 -7.98 41.17 41.15
CA VAL A 109 -8.51 40.24 40.13
C VAL A 109 -8.50 40.94 38.78
N PRO A 110 -7.66 40.52 37.81
CA PRO A 110 -7.71 41.09 36.48
C PRO A 110 -8.99 40.62 35.75
N PHE A 111 -9.63 41.56 35.06
CA PHE A 111 -10.62 41.25 34.04
C PHE A 111 -9.90 40.76 32.80
N VAL A 112 -10.31 39.60 32.29
CA VAL A 112 -9.67 38.99 31.13
C VAL A 112 -10.76 38.57 30.15
N CYS A 113 -10.88 39.33 29.08
CA CYS A 113 -11.78 39.08 27.95
C CYS A 113 -10.97 39.04 26.66
N LYS A 114 -11.58 38.59 25.55
CA LYS A 114 -10.99 38.84 24.23
C LYS A 114 -10.82 40.37 24.06
N PRO A 115 -9.65 40.87 23.61
CA PRO A 115 -8.53 40.18 22.98
C PRO A 115 -7.30 39.92 23.87
N HIS A 116 -7.42 39.96 25.20
CA HIS A 116 -6.27 39.83 26.10
C HIS A 116 -5.63 38.44 26.05
N LYS A 117 -4.30 38.37 25.94
CA LYS A 117 -3.49 37.14 25.83
C LYS A 117 -3.77 36.15 26.97
N GLU A 118 -4.00 36.65 28.18
CA GLU A 118 -4.32 35.85 29.36
C GLU A 118 -5.61 35.02 29.19
N MET A 119 -6.53 35.48 28.34
CA MET A 119 -7.80 34.79 28.03
C MET A 119 -7.53 33.51 27.25
N PHE A 120 -6.74 33.63 26.19
CA PHE A 120 -6.33 32.52 25.34
C PHE A 120 -5.48 31.49 26.10
N MET A 121 -4.52 31.95 26.90
CA MET A 121 -3.70 31.04 27.72
C MET A 121 -4.52 30.25 28.74
N LYS A 122 -5.61 30.83 29.26
CA LYS A 122 -6.54 30.09 30.12
C LYS A 122 -7.39 29.11 29.33
N ALA A 123 -7.93 29.53 28.18
CA ALA A 123 -8.71 28.64 27.31
C ALA A 123 -7.92 27.38 26.94
N MET A 124 -6.61 27.51 26.69
CA MET A 124 -5.69 26.37 26.50
C MET A 124 -5.66 25.42 27.71
N ARG A 125 -5.44 25.96 28.91
CA ARG A 125 -5.38 25.16 30.15
C ARG A 125 -6.67 24.41 30.41
N GLU A 126 -7.83 25.04 30.20
CA GLU A 126 -9.14 24.42 30.43
C GLU A 126 -9.51 23.40 29.36
N ALA A 127 -9.11 23.63 28.11
CA ALA A 127 -9.23 22.66 27.04
C ALA A 127 -8.26 21.47 27.19
N GLY A 128 -7.32 21.52 28.15
CA GLY A 128 -6.29 20.50 28.35
C GLY A 128 -5.24 20.50 27.24
N VAL A 129 -5.07 21.61 26.52
CA VAL A 129 -4.12 21.76 25.41
C VAL A 129 -2.87 22.47 25.92
N SER A 130 -1.74 21.78 25.91
CA SER A 130 -0.45 22.33 26.34
C SER A 130 0.39 22.92 25.21
N ASP A 131 0.06 22.57 23.96
CA ASP A 131 0.77 22.99 22.76
C ASP A 131 -0.02 24.08 22.01
N VAL A 132 0.54 25.29 21.97
CA VAL A 132 -0.13 26.47 21.40
C VAL A 132 -0.32 26.35 19.89
N SER A 133 0.52 25.59 19.19
CA SER A 133 0.38 25.39 17.74
C SER A 133 -0.82 24.52 17.38
N ARG A 134 -1.52 23.95 18.37
CA ARG A 134 -2.75 23.16 18.18
C ARG A 134 -4.02 23.97 18.41
N CYS A 135 -3.91 25.27 18.69
CA CYS A 135 -5.03 26.13 19.01
C CYS A 135 -5.44 26.98 17.80
N TYR A 136 -6.62 26.67 17.24
CA TYR A 136 -7.24 27.41 16.14
C TYR A 136 -8.39 28.25 16.67
N PHE A 137 -8.49 29.50 16.23
CA PHE A 137 -9.50 30.44 16.69
C PHE A 137 -10.10 31.22 15.53
N ILE A 138 -11.42 31.22 15.43
CA ILE A 138 -12.17 31.91 14.37
C ILE A 138 -13.06 32.94 15.05
N ASP A 139 -12.98 34.17 14.61
CA ASP A 139 -13.75 35.28 15.17
C ASP A 139 -13.93 36.34 14.07
N ASP A 140 -15.07 37.01 14.08
CA ASP A 140 -15.39 38.12 13.19
C ASP A 140 -14.74 39.44 13.67
N SER A 141 -14.40 39.52 14.95
CA SER A 141 -13.75 40.69 15.52
C SER A 141 -12.25 40.72 15.23
N HIS A 142 -11.84 41.70 14.43
CA HIS A 142 -10.44 42.00 14.13
C HIS A 142 -9.55 42.03 15.38
N LYS A 143 -10.01 42.70 16.46
CA LYS A 143 -9.23 42.82 17.70
C LYS A 143 -9.03 41.46 18.38
N ASN A 144 -10.05 40.60 18.39
CA ASN A 144 -9.98 39.27 18.98
C ASN A 144 -9.00 38.38 18.22
N CYS A 145 -9.00 38.47 16.89
CA CYS A 145 -8.05 37.77 16.02
C CYS A 145 -6.61 38.23 16.23
N VAL A 146 -6.36 39.54 16.37
CA VAL A 146 -5.03 40.07 16.73
C VAL A 146 -4.60 39.54 18.10
N GLY A 147 -5.49 39.58 19.09
CA GLY A 147 -5.22 39.06 20.43
C GLY A 147 -4.87 37.57 20.47
N ALA A 148 -5.57 36.77 19.66
CA ALA A 148 -5.30 35.34 19.52
C ALA A 148 -3.94 35.09 18.85
N LYS A 149 -3.64 35.84 17.77
CA LYS A 149 -2.33 35.79 17.09
C LYS A 149 -1.18 36.15 18.04
N ASP A 150 -1.30 37.23 18.82
CA ASP A 150 -0.30 37.65 19.81
C ASP A 150 -0.14 36.65 20.98
N ALA A 151 -1.20 35.88 21.24
CA ALA A 151 -1.16 34.75 22.17
C ALA A 151 -0.47 33.51 21.58
N GLY A 152 -0.16 33.50 20.29
CA GLY A 152 0.51 32.41 19.57
C GLY A 152 -0.45 31.38 18.95
N TRP A 153 -1.76 31.63 19.00
CA TRP A 153 -2.76 30.77 18.37
C TRP A 153 -2.83 31.04 16.86
N THR A 154 -3.29 30.05 16.10
CA THR A 154 -3.65 30.22 14.69
C THR A 154 -5.02 30.88 14.61
N ALA A 155 -5.04 32.19 14.36
CA ALA A 155 -6.28 32.97 14.28
C ALA A 155 -6.76 33.15 12.83
N ILE A 156 -8.07 33.03 12.64
CA ILE A 156 -8.76 33.10 11.36
C ILE A 156 -9.82 34.19 11.47
N HIS A 157 -9.57 35.32 10.81
CA HIS A 157 -10.51 36.44 10.82
C HIS A 157 -11.63 36.18 9.82
N PHE A 158 -12.86 36.03 10.31
CA PHE A 158 -14.03 35.92 9.47
C PHE A 158 -14.50 37.32 9.06
N VAL A 159 -14.33 37.67 7.78
CA VAL A 159 -14.78 38.95 7.21
C VAL A 159 -15.99 38.69 6.32
N GLU A 160 -17.16 38.97 6.88
CA GLU A 160 -18.45 38.77 6.22
C GLU A 160 -18.46 39.38 4.81
N GLU A 161 -19.13 38.68 3.88
CA GLU A 161 -19.21 39.07 2.49
C GLU A 161 -19.91 40.43 2.35
N GLY A 162 -19.33 41.37 1.58
CA GLY A 162 -19.87 42.72 1.42
C GLY A 162 -19.27 43.78 2.36
N LEU A 163 -18.59 43.40 3.44
CA LEU A 163 -17.78 44.34 4.23
C LEU A 163 -16.43 44.63 3.55
N PRO A 164 -15.90 45.86 3.67
CA PRO A 164 -14.56 46.18 3.17
C PRO A 164 -13.52 45.37 3.95
N VAL A 165 -12.61 44.72 3.22
CA VAL A 165 -11.50 44.00 3.82
C VAL A 165 -10.61 45.00 4.56
N PRO A 166 -10.26 44.75 5.84
CA PRO A 166 -9.36 45.63 6.58
C PRO A 166 -8.02 45.79 5.85
N GLU A 167 -7.51 47.02 5.74
CA GLU A 167 -6.21 47.31 5.11
C GLU A 167 -5.04 46.63 5.84
N ALA A 168 -5.15 46.48 7.16
CA ALA A 168 -4.21 45.73 7.97
C ALA A 168 -4.78 44.35 8.31
N SER A 169 -3.98 43.30 8.12
CA SER A 169 -4.41 41.94 8.45
C SER A 169 -4.58 41.75 9.96
N ALA A 170 -5.74 41.22 10.38
CA ALA A 170 -6.07 40.94 11.77
C ALA A 170 -5.31 39.73 12.34
N SER A 171 -4.93 38.79 11.49
CA SER A 171 -4.40 37.49 11.91
C SER A 171 -3.58 36.81 10.79
N GLN A 172 -3.27 35.53 10.97
CA GLN A 172 -2.57 34.71 9.98
C GLN A 172 -3.47 34.37 8.79
N HIS A 173 -4.76 34.16 9.03
CA HIS A 173 -5.74 33.84 7.98
C HIS A 173 -6.93 34.81 8.04
N GLN A 174 -7.56 35.00 6.88
CA GLN A 174 -8.82 35.71 6.75
C GLN A 174 -9.70 34.93 5.77
N ILE A 175 -10.96 34.72 6.11
CA ILE A 175 -11.94 34.01 5.28
C ILE A 175 -13.19 34.85 5.13
N ARG A 176 -13.94 34.63 4.04
CA ARG A 176 -15.24 35.27 3.85
C ARG A 176 -16.40 34.30 4.02
N HIS A 177 -16.12 33.00 3.89
CA HIS A 177 -17.06 31.90 4.08
C HIS A 177 -16.47 30.83 5.00
N LEU A 178 -17.31 30.26 5.88
CA LEU A 178 -16.86 29.21 6.81
C LEU A 178 -16.44 27.92 6.09
N GLU A 179 -16.90 27.69 4.86
CA GLU A 179 -16.46 26.58 4.01
C GLU A 179 -14.96 26.62 3.70
N GLU A 180 -14.36 27.81 3.65
CA GLU A 180 -12.91 28.02 3.46
C GLU A 180 -12.09 27.48 4.64
N LEU A 181 -12.70 27.22 5.79
CA LEU A 181 -12.03 26.54 6.90
C LEU A 181 -11.58 25.12 6.52
N ARG A 182 -12.25 24.48 5.57
CA ARG A 182 -11.92 23.12 5.13
C ARG A 182 -10.55 23.07 4.45
N SER A 183 -10.20 24.09 3.67
CA SER A 183 -8.88 24.23 3.07
C SER A 183 -7.83 24.76 4.05
N LEU A 184 -8.23 25.50 5.10
CA LEU A 184 -7.31 26.02 6.13
C LEU A 184 -6.94 25.01 7.24
N LEU A 185 -7.78 24.01 7.49
CA LEU A 185 -7.63 23.02 8.57
C LEU A 185 -7.19 21.63 8.07
N THR A 186 -6.99 21.45 6.77
CA THR A 186 -6.38 20.25 6.20
C THR A 186 -5.04 20.63 5.60
N ASP A 187 -3.96 20.47 6.37
CA ASP A 187 -2.62 20.88 5.96
C ASP A 187 -1.86 19.69 5.31
N PRO A 188 -1.89 19.52 3.98
CA PRO A 188 -1.16 18.40 3.37
C PRO A 188 0.35 18.56 3.56
N LYS A 189 1.03 17.42 3.73
CA LYS A 189 2.48 17.35 3.88
C LYS A 189 3.11 16.91 2.56
N THR A 190 4.25 17.47 2.19
CA THR A 190 5.03 17.02 1.04
C THR A 190 6.37 16.48 1.50
N VAL A 191 6.74 15.30 1.04
CA VAL A 191 8.10 14.77 1.18
C VAL A 191 8.83 14.98 -0.14
N TRP A 192 9.94 15.73 -0.14
CA TRP A 192 10.57 16.23 -1.35
C TRP A 192 12.10 16.23 -1.30
N ILE A 193 12.74 16.29 -2.47
CA ILE A 193 14.19 16.42 -2.64
C ILE A 193 14.54 17.56 -3.61
N HIS A 194 15.80 17.97 -3.57
CA HIS A 194 16.39 18.90 -4.54
C HIS A 194 17.20 18.15 -5.59
N GLY A 195 16.91 18.39 -6.88
CA GLY A 195 17.50 17.66 -8.00
C GLY A 195 17.38 16.15 -7.82
N ASN A 196 18.52 15.47 -7.78
CA ASN A 196 18.64 14.01 -7.60
C ASN A 196 19.26 13.62 -6.26
N ASN A 197 19.23 14.49 -5.25
CA ASN A 197 19.81 14.20 -3.95
C ASN A 197 18.84 13.43 -3.06
N PHE A 198 18.79 12.10 -3.21
CA PHE A 198 17.99 11.18 -2.37
C PHE A 198 18.41 11.13 -0.90
N ASP A 199 19.49 11.83 -0.52
CA ASP A 199 19.98 11.90 0.85
C ASP A 199 19.59 13.21 1.54
N ASP A 200 19.17 14.24 0.80
CA ASP A 200 18.63 15.51 1.33
C ASP A 200 17.11 15.55 1.20
N VAL A 201 16.45 14.57 1.83
CA VAL A 201 14.99 14.49 1.86
C VAL A 201 14.43 15.43 2.93
N LYS A 202 13.48 16.27 2.51
CA LYS A 202 12.82 17.28 3.35
C LYS A 202 11.32 17.01 3.41
N VAL A 203 10.71 17.50 4.49
CA VAL A 203 9.26 17.47 4.69
C VAL A 203 8.79 18.91 4.77
N SER A 204 7.84 19.30 3.91
CA SER A 204 7.23 20.64 3.94
C SER A 204 6.14 20.75 5.02
N GLY A 205 5.81 21.99 5.37
CA GLY A 205 4.82 22.31 6.40
C GLY A 205 3.38 22.18 5.93
N VAL A 206 3.01 22.88 4.86
CA VAL A 206 1.63 22.93 4.30
C VAL A 206 1.69 23.15 2.78
N ALA A 207 0.85 22.48 1.98
CA ALA A 207 0.89 22.52 0.51
C ALA A 207 -0.46 22.87 -0.18
N ALA A 208 -0.32 23.47 -1.36
CA ALA A 208 -1.28 23.66 -2.47
C ALA A 208 -2.49 24.62 -2.29
N SER A 209 -2.72 25.46 -3.31
CA SER A 209 -3.86 26.38 -3.44
C SER A 209 -5.20 25.68 -3.70
N ASP A 210 -5.20 24.47 -4.28
CA ASP A 210 -6.38 23.64 -4.46
C ASP A 210 -5.97 22.17 -4.60
N TRP A 211 -6.45 21.31 -3.69
CA TRP A 211 -6.23 19.87 -3.74
C TRP A 211 -6.88 19.20 -4.96
N ASN A 212 -7.91 19.83 -5.53
CA ASN A 212 -8.63 19.30 -6.69
C ASN A 212 -7.96 19.66 -8.01
N ASP A 213 -7.00 20.60 -8.01
CA ASP A 213 -6.25 20.93 -9.20
C ASP A 213 -5.17 19.86 -9.43
N ARG A 214 -5.49 18.88 -10.27
CA ARG A 214 -4.56 17.84 -10.75
C ARG A 214 -3.47 18.41 -11.66
N SER A 215 -3.39 19.74 -11.84
CA SER A 215 -2.34 20.38 -12.64
C SER A 215 -0.98 20.32 -11.94
N ILE A 216 0.08 20.31 -12.74
CA ILE A 216 1.51 20.25 -12.36
C ILE A 216 1.95 21.51 -11.55
N ASN A 217 1.02 22.43 -11.27
CA ASN A 217 1.29 23.75 -10.70
C ASN A 217 1.04 23.83 -9.19
N SER A 218 0.92 22.70 -8.49
CA SER A 218 0.87 22.72 -7.02
C SER A 218 2.24 23.13 -6.48
N ILE A 219 2.35 24.38 -6.06
CA ILE A 219 3.58 25.00 -5.55
C ILE A 219 3.66 24.81 -4.02
N VAL A 220 4.84 24.47 -3.50
CA VAL A 220 5.06 24.25 -2.05
C VAL A 220 6.19 25.14 -1.51
N PRO A 221 6.04 25.70 -0.30
CA PRO A 221 7.11 26.45 0.36
C PRO A 221 8.34 25.60 0.64
N VAL A 222 9.52 26.18 0.42
CA VAL A 222 10.82 25.58 0.74
C VAL A 222 11.03 25.45 2.26
N ASN A 223 10.40 26.34 3.04
CA ASN A 223 10.46 26.31 4.49
C ASN A 223 9.49 25.24 5.06
N PRO A 224 10.00 24.24 5.81
CA PRO A 224 9.19 23.20 6.47
C PRO A 224 8.12 23.70 7.44
N SER A 225 8.18 24.96 7.84
CA SER A 225 7.22 25.58 8.76
C SER A 225 6.31 26.62 8.08
N ALA A 226 6.52 26.90 6.79
CA ALA A 226 5.72 27.88 6.04
C ALA A 226 4.56 27.21 5.30
N ARG A 227 3.50 27.98 5.10
CA ARG A 227 2.32 27.64 4.29
C ARG A 227 2.39 28.22 2.89
N TYR A 228 1.67 27.62 1.95
CA TYR A 228 1.60 28.10 0.56
C TYR A 228 0.99 29.51 0.47
N ASP A 229 0.12 29.86 1.44
CA ASP A 229 -0.59 31.13 1.58
C ASP A 229 0.08 32.09 2.58
N ASP A 230 1.29 31.78 3.10
CA ASP A 230 2.10 32.70 3.91
C ASP A 230 2.67 33.84 3.03
N ARG A 231 1.78 34.68 2.48
CA ARG A 231 2.11 35.89 1.72
C ARG A 231 2.43 37.04 2.67
N GLN A 232 3.56 36.92 3.38
CA GLN A 232 4.25 38.08 3.97
C GLN A 232 5.71 38.06 3.53
N GLN A 233 5.95 38.21 2.23
CA GLN A 233 7.22 38.76 1.76
C GLN A 233 6.99 40.24 1.48
N VAL A 234 7.65 41.06 2.29
CA VAL A 234 7.88 42.46 2.01
C VAL A 234 9.21 42.57 1.27
N ASP A 235 9.34 43.52 0.35
CA ASP A 235 10.63 43.80 -0.28
C ASP A 235 11.67 44.32 0.73
N ASP A 236 12.92 44.52 0.30
CA ASP A 236 14.01 45.03 1.14
C ASP A 236 13.69 46.41 1.78
N ASP A 237 12.66 47.10 1.29
CA ASP A 237 12.18 48.40 1.77
C ASP A 237 10.91 48.30 2.66
N GLY A 238 10.38 47.10 2.89
CA GLY A 238 9.29 46.83 3.84
C GLY A 238 7.87 46.98 3.27
N PHE A 239 7.68 47.00 1.95
CA PHE A 239 6.36 47.08 1.31
C PHE A 239 5.82 45.70 0.88
N PRO A 240 4.50 45.45 0.98
CA PRO A 240 3.90 44.22 0.48
C PRO A 240 4.09 44.08 -1.03
N ILE A 241 4.64 42.96 -1.49
CA ILE A 241 4.80 42.67 -2.92
C ILE A 241 3.40 42.46 -3.53
N GLU A 242 2.99 43.31 -4.48
CA GLU A 242 1.69 43.21 -5.16
C GLU A 242 1.69 42.09 -6.23
N ASP A 243 0.56 41.37 -6.36
CA ASP A 243 0.34 40.16 -7.20
C ASP A 243 0.59 40.32 -8.72
N ASN A 244 1.04 41.48 -9.20
CA ASN A 244 1.17 41.80 -10.63
C ASN A 244 2.61 41.85 -11.17
N ASP A 245 3.63 41.66 -10.34
CA ASP A 245 4.99 41.56 -10.84
C ASP A 245 5.38 40.10 -11.08
N ASP A 246 5.92 39.81 -12.27
CA ASP A 246 6.52 38.55 -12.73
C ASP A 246 7.73 38.08 -11.87
N HIS A 247 7.84 38.53 -10.61
CA HIS A 247 8.73 37.95 -9.63
C HIS A 247 8.12 36.63 -9.14
N VAL A 248 8.49 35.54 -9.82
CA VAL A 248 8.37 34.19 -9.29
C VAL A 248 9.08 34.17 -7.93
N PRO A 249 8.37 34.08 -6.81
CA PRO A 249 9.02 34.07 -5.50
C PRO A 249 9.85 32.78 -5.37
N ASN A 250 10.69 32.66 -4.34
CA ASN A 250 11.51 31.48 -4.02
C ASN A 250 10.67 30.22 -3.68
N VAL A 251 9.71 29.88 -4.51
CA VAL A 251 8.63 28.92 -4.31
C VAL A 251 8.42 28.17 -5.63
N GLU A 252 9.38 27.34 -6.02
CA GLU A 252 9.19 26.35 -7.07
C GLU A 252 9.58 24.98 -6.51
N ILE A 253 8.56 24.24 -6.08
CA ILE A 253 8.59 22.78 -5.96
C ILE A 253 7.56 22.31 -6.98
N SER A 254 7.99 21.62 -8.03
CA SER A 254 7.08 20.91 -8.92
C SER A 254 6.57 19.69 -8.17
N ILE A 255 5.38 19.76 -7.58
CA ILE A 255 4.71 18.55 -7.07
C ILE A 255 4.31 17.74 -8.28
N VAL A 256 5.00 16.63 -8.47
CA VAL A 256 4.63 15.64 -9.46
C VAL A 256 4.52 14.33 -8.70
N ASN A 257 3.32 13.76 -8.62
CA ASN A 257 3.15 12.34 -8.26
C ASN A 257 3.72 11.44 -9.39
N VAL A 258 4.81 11.85 -10.04
CA VAL A 258 5.52 11.19 -11.12
C VAL A 258 7.01 11.37 -10.84
N PHE A 259 7.72 10.25 -10.83
CA PHE A 259 9.18 10.23 -10.78
C PHE A 259 9.76 11.16 -11.85
N HIS A 260 10.63 12.11 -11.46
CA HIS A 260 11.33 12.94 -12.42
C HIS A 260 12.72 12.36 -12.69
N PRO A 261 12.98 11.82 -13.89
CA PRO A 261 14.20 11.09 -14.17
C PRO A 261 15.49 11.96 -14.16
N ASN A 262 15.39 13.16 -14.73
CA ASN A 262 16.49 14.11 -14.85
C ASN A 262 16.03 15.52 -14.50
N PRO A 263 15.70 15.80 -13.23
CA PRO A 263 15.32 17.13 -12.81
C PRO A 263 16.55 18.03 -12.96
N PRO A 264 16.38 19.21 -13.55
CA PRO A 264 17.38 20.28 -13.44
C PRO A 264 17.85 20.41 -11.98
N PRO A 265 19.15 20.67 -11.73
CA PRO A 265 19.72 20.73 -10.38
C PRO A 265 18.97 21.66 -9.42
N GLU A 266 18.33 22.69 -9.96
CA GLU A 266 17.54 23.70 -9.25
C GLU A 266 16.09 23.27 -8.94
N TRP A 267 15.62 22.19 -9.56
CA TRP A 267 14.26 21.70 -9.35
C TRP A 267 14.11 21.03 -7.99
N ARG A 268 12.91 21.17 -7.44
CA ARG A 268 12.47 20.48 -6.24
C ARG A 268 11.21 19.70 -6.59
N TRP A 269 11.14 18.45 -6.18
CA TRP A 269 10.00 17.58 -6.48
C TRP A 269 9.79 16.55 -5.38
N GLY A 270 8.56 16.02 -5.30
CA GLY A 270 8.21 15.06 -4.28
C GLY A 270 6.75 14.64 -4.26
N PHE A 271 6.38 13.94 -3.19
CA PHE A 271 5.09 13.27 -3.03
C PHE A 271 4.22 13.96 -1.98
N LEU A 272 2.94 14.11 -2.29
CA LEU A 272 1.96 14.79 -1.47
C LEU A 272 1.14 13.80 -0.63
N PHE A 273 0.92 14.13 0.65
CA PHE A 273 0.11 13.36 1.58
C PHE A 273 -0.96 14.25 2.21
N HIS A 274 -2.19 13.78 2.28
CA HIS A 274 -3.23 14.40 3.10
C HIS A 274 -2.80 14.42 4.58
N ASP A 275 -3.12 15.49 5.31
CA ASP A 275 -2.77 15.62 6.74
C ASP A 275 -3.24 14.43 7.59
N VAL A 276 -4.47 13.97 7.34
CA VAL A 276 -5.06 12.82 8.02
C VAL A 276 -4.27 11.54 7.76
N CYS A 277 -3.86 11.30 6.50
CA CYS A 277 -3.04 10.15 6.13
C CYS A 277 -1.62 10.26 6.72
N TRP A 278 -1.03 11.45 6.71
CA TRP A 278 0.27 11.72 7.32
C TRP A 278 0.25 11.48 8.84
N SER A 279 -0.81 11.94 9.51
CA SER A 279 -1.04 11.77 10.94
C SER A 279 -1.27 10.31 11.31
N LEU A 280 -2.00 9.55 10.49
CA LEU A 280 -2.15 8.09 10.65
C LEU A 280 -0.81 7.37 10.43
N LEU A 281 -0.06 7.73 9.39
CA LEU A 281 1.27 7.18 9.13
C LEU A 281 2.24 7.45 10.29
N ASN A 282 2.13 8.58 10.98
CA ASN A 282 3.00 8.93 12.10
C ASN A 282 2.40 8.60 13.48
N PHE A 283 1.28 7.86 13.53
CA PHE A 283 0.48 7.74 14.75
C PHE A 283 1.19 6.98 15.87
N GLU A 284 1.71 5.77 15.58
CA GLU A 284 2.44 4.95 16.56
C GLU A 284 3.95 5.17 16.49
N GLN A 285 4.46 5.39 15.29
CA GLN A 285 5.87 5.51 15.01
C GLN A 285 6.12 6.67 14.05
N LYS A 286 7.17 7.45 14.33
CA LYS A 286 7.63 8.48 13.40
C LYS A 286 8.21 7.83 12.15
N VAL A 287 7.64 8.14 10.99
CA VAL A 287 8.11 7.63 9.70
C VAL A 287 9.43 8.29 9.33
N ASP A 288 10.38 7.51 8.80
CA ASP A 288 11.60 8.03 8.20
C ASP A 288 11.28 8.65 6.83
N PRO A 289 11.43 9.99 6.66
CA PRO A 289 11.14 10.65 5.39
C PRO A 289 11.99 10.12 4.25
N ARG A 290 13.23 9.69 4.52
CA ARG A 290 14.15 9.19 3.48
C ARG A 290 13.68 7.86 2.92
N GLY A 291 13.37 6.90 3.80
CA GLY A 291 12.74 5.64 3.41
C GLY A 291 11.40 5.85 2.70
N LEU A 292 10.57 6.76 3.20
CA LEU A 292 9.26 7.09 2.59
C LEU A 292 9.40 7.63 1.16
N PHE A 293 10.30 8.60 0.94
CA PHE A 293 10.54 9.14 -0.40
C PHE A 293 11.04 8.05 -1.37
N ARG A 294 12.00 7.23 -0.92
CA ARG A 294 12.54 6.12 -1.73
C ARG A 294 11.46 5.12 -2.10
N LEU A 295 10.60 4.76 -1.15
CA LEU A 295 9.49 3.83 -1.37
C LEU A 295 8.52 4.39 -2.41
N CYS A 296 8.06 5.63 -2.27
CA CYS A 296 7.18 6.28 -3.25
C CYS A 296 7.84 6.43 -4.64
N ALA A 297 9.14 6.73 -4.68
CA ALA A 297 9.89 6.82 -5.93
C ALA A 297 10.11 5.46 -6.61
N SER A 298 10.01 4.36 -5.88
CA SER A 298 10.19 3.00 -6.38
C SER A 298 8.89 2.34 -6.88
N THR A 299 7.74 2.98 -6.72
CA THR A 299 6.44 2.41 -7.12
C THR A 299 5.93 2.92 -8.46
N PRO A 300 5.32 2.05 -9.29
CA PRO A 300 4.66 2.48 -10.53
C PRO A 300 3.49 3.44 -10.24
N ASN A 301 3.20 4.32 -11.20
CA ASN A 301 2.03 5.17 -11.16
C ASN A 301 0.98 4.68 -12.16
N GLY A 302 -0.27 4.56 -11.69
CA GLY A 302 -1.42 4.38 -12.56
C GLY A 302 -1.74 5.64 -13.39
N PRO A 303 -2.64 5.53 -14.39
CA PRO A 303 -3.06 6.64 -15.25
C PRO A 303 -3.70 7.80 -14.49
N ASP A 304 -4.23 7.54 -13.28
CA ASP A 304 -4.78 8.54 -12.37
C ASP A 304 -3.76 9.13 -11.38
N LEU A 305 -2.45 8.90 -11.58
CA LEU A 305 -1.36 9.28 -10.66
C LEU A 305 -1.46 8.62 -9.28
N LEU A 306 -2.16 7.48 -9.20
CA LEU A 306 -2.19 6.63 -8.00
C LEU A 306 -0.92 5.79 -7.94
N LEU A 307 -0.29 5.77 -6.76
CA LEU A 307 0.87 4.91 -6.50
C LEU A 307 0.40 3.46 -6.35
N ASP A 308 0.96 2.55 -7.14
CA ASP A 308 0.63 1.13 -7.04
C ASP A 308 1.57 0.43 -6.04
N PHE A 309 1.20 0.52 -4.75
CA PHE A 309 1.84 -0.25 -3.67
C PHE A 309 1.38 -1.73 -3.63
N GLY A 310 0.68 -2.22 -4.67
CA GLY A 310 0.09 -3.56 -4.68
C GLY A 310 -1.22 -3.70 -3.91
N HIS A 311 -1.79 -2.58 -3.43
CA HIS A 311 -3.04 -2.55 -2.67
C HIS A 311 -4.13 -1.72 -3.35
N TYR A 312 -5.38 -2.06 -3.08
CA TYR A 312 -6.57 -1.44 -3.68
C TYR A 312 -7.06 -0.19 -2.93
N TYR A 313 -6.22 0.41 -2.08
CA TYR A 313 -6.59 1.52 -1.19
C TYR A 313 -7.89 1.23 -0.42
N GLY A 314 -8.05 0.00 0.08
CA GLY A 314 -9.26 -0.43 0.79
C GLY A 314 -10.52 -0.44 -0.08
N GLY A 315 -10.40 -0.74 -1.38
CA GLY A 315 -11.51 -0.86 -2.34
C GLY A 315 -11.87 0.45 -3.04
N VAL A 316 -10.96 1.43 -3.04
CA VAL A 316 -11.12 2.74 -3.71
C VAL A 316 -10.48 2.73 -5.10
N ALA A 317 -9.57 1.79 -5.32
CA ALA A 317 -8.96 1.55 -6.61
C ALA A 317 -9.20 0.10 -7.02
N SER A 318 -9.31 -0.14 -8.32
CA SER A 318 -9.38 -1.46 -8.90
C SER A 318 -8.20 -1.68 -9.83
N THR A 319 -7.92 -2.95 -10.12
CA THR A 319 -6.89 -3.29 -11.11
C THR A 319 -7.52 -3.50 -12.45
N ASP A 320 -7.06 -2.71 -13.41
CA ASP A 320 -7.34 -2.89 -14.82
C ASP A 320 -6.14 -3.56 -15.53
N TYR A 321 -6.39 -4.11 -16.72
CA TYR A 321 -5.39 -4.83 -17.50
C TYR A 321 -5.28 -4.28 -18.91
N GLU A 322 -4.14 -3.68 -19.22
CA GLU A 322 -3.74 -3.36 -20.60
C GLU A 322 -2.83 -4.48 -21.14
N GLY A 323 -3.41 -5.54 -21.70
CA GLY A 323 -2.65 -6.70 -22.18
C GLY A 323 -2.17 -7.61 -21.05
N SER A 324 -0.85 -7.76 -20.86
CA SER A 324 -0.27 -8.54 -19.75
C SER A 324 0.08 -7.67 -18.53
N ILE A 325 -0.19 -6.37 -18.63
CA ILE A 325 0.24 -5.35 -17.66
C ILE A 325 -0.94 -5.01 -16.75
N ARG A 326 -0.69 -5.17 -15.45
CA ARG A 326 -1.60 -4.77 -14.39
C ARG A 326 -1.41 -3.28 -14.12
N VAL A 327 -2.50 -2.52 -14.09
CA VAL A 327 -2.51 -1.10 -13.81
C VAL A 327 -3.54 -0.81 -12.73
N LEU A 328 -3.18 0.02 -11.75
CA LEU A 328 -4.11 0.45 -10.72
C LEU A 328 -4.88 1.70 -11.19
N VAL A 329 -6.21 1.63 -11.15
CA VAL A 329 -7.11 2.70 -11.63
C VAL A 329 -8.02 3.13 -10.48
N SER A 330 -8.26 4.44 -10.39
CA SER A 330 -9.17 4.98 -9.37
C SER A 330 -10.61 4.60 -9.72
N ASP A 331 -11.32 3.94 -8.81
CA ASP A 331 -12.77 3.75 -8.95
C ASP A 331 -13.56 5.04 -8.64
N LEU A 332 -12.88 6.05 -8.09
CA LEU A 332 -13.41 7.39 -7.87
C LEU A 332 -13.21 8.26 -9.11
N LYS A 333 -14.30 8.54 -9.82
CA LYS A 333 -14.32 9.45 -10.98
C LYS A 333 -14.09 10.92 -10.59
N SER A 334 -14.34 11.29 -9.33
CA SER A 334 -14.10 12.61 -8.75
C SER A 334 -13.97 12.53 -7.21
N PRO A 335 -13.21 13.42 -6.55
CA PRO A 335 -13.07 13.45 -5.08
C PRO A 335 -14.41 13.45 -4.32
N ASN A 336 -15.45 14.04 -4.91
CA ASN A 336 -16.78 14.16 -4.30
C ASN A 336 -17.71 12.97 -4.58
N THR A 337 -17.32 12.05 -5.46
CA THR A 337 -18.17 10.90 -5.86
C THR A 337 -18.03 9.68 -4.96
N GLY A 338 -17.12 9.71 -3.98
CA GLY A 338 -16.97 8.65 -2.98
C GLY A 338 -18.12 8.63 -1.97
N GLY A 339 -18.54 7.42 -1.57
CA GLY A 339 -19.54 7.23 -0.52
C GLY A 339 -19.15 7.91 0.79
N GLU A 340 -20.12 8.30 1.61
CA GLU A 340 -19.92 9.09 2.85
C GLU A 340 -18.87 8.48 3.80
N MET A 341 -18.80 7.15 3.88
CA MET A 341 -17.79 6.43 4.66
C MET A 341 -16.36 6.74 4.22
N LEU A 342 -16.08 6.83 2.91
CA LEU A 342 -14.73 7.11 2.39
C LEU A 342 -14.26 8.53 2.72
N ARG A 343 -15.22 9.47 2.83
CA ARG A 343 -14.96 10.88 3.13
C ARG A 343 -14.93 11.19 4.63
N ALA A 344 -15.37 10.28 5.48
CA ALA A 344 -15.38 10.48 6.93
C ALA A 344 -13.94 10.51 7.48
N ASN A 345 -13.62 11.45 8.37
CA ASN A 345 -12.28 11.54 8.94
C ASN A 345 -11.99 10.32 9.85
N PRO A 346 -11.03 9.43 9.53
CA PRO A 346 -10.68 8.27 10.34
C PRO A 346 -10.10 8.63 11.73
N LEU A 347 -9.63 9.86 11.95
CA LEU A 347 -9.17 10.31 13.28
C LEU A 347 -10.33 10.78 14.18
N GLU A 348 -11.49 11.09 13.60
CA GLU A 348 -12.65 11.59 14.33
C GLU A 348 -13.67 10.48 14.60
N ILE A 349 -13.55 9.87 15.78
CA ILE A 349 -14.48 8.82 16.23
C ILE A 349 -15.14 9.24 17.54
N PRO A 350 -16.18 10.10 17.54
CA PRO A 350 -16.88 10.51 18.76
C PRO A 350 -17.46 9.33 19.56
N ALA A 351 -17.87 8.27 18.85
CA ALA A 351 -18.33 7.02 19.44
C ALA A 351 -17.29 6.34 20.34
N LEU A 352 -15.99 6.47 20.04
CA LEU A 352 -14.91 5.89 20.82
C LEU A 352 -14.84 6.52 22.21
N LYS A 353 -14.94 7.85 22.30
CA LYS A 353 -15.01 8.57 23.59
C LYS A 353 -16.22 8.12 24.42
N LYS A 354 -17.38 7.96 23.78
CA LYS A 354 -18.59 7.44 24.45
C LYS A 354 -18.41 6.01 24.93
N ALA A 355 -17.81 5.14 24.11
CA ALA A 355 -17.55 3.74 24.45
C ALA A 355 -16.58 3.62 25.64
N ILE A 356 -15.50 4.40 25.65
CA ILE A 356 -14.55 4.46 26.77
C ILE A 356 -15.25 4.92 28.06
N ASN A 357 -16.04 5.99 27.99
CA ASN A 357 -16.78 6.51 29.15
C ASN A 357 -17.85 5.53 29.68
N PHE A 358 -18.53 4.80 28.78
CA PHE A 358 -19.53 3.81 29.17
C PHE A 358 -18.89 2.54 29.76
N ALA A 359 -17.75 2.11 29.22
CA ALA A 359 -16.98 0.99 29.77
C ALA A 359 -16.61 1.23 31.25
N ALA A 360 -16.24 2.46 31.61
CA ALA A 360 -15.97 2.84 33.00
C ALA A 360 -17.21 2.70 33.91
N ARG A 361 -18.43 2.84 33.38
CA ARG A 361 -19.69 2.68 34.13
C ARG A 361 -20.08 1.22 34.34
N MET A 362 -19.96 0.37 33.31
CA MET A 362 -20.31 -1.06 33.42
C MET A 362 -19.49 -1.82 34.46
N GLN A 363 -18.29 -1.31 34.82
CA GLN A 363 -17.47 -1.89 35.89
C GLN A 363 -18.17 -1.86 37.26
N GLN A 364 -19.13 -0.95 37.48
CA GLN A 364 -19.92 -0.87 38.71
C GLN A 364 -21.02 -1.93 38.78
N ASP A 365 -21.39 -2.53 37.65
CA ASP A 365 -22.45 -3.55 37.49
C ASP A 365 -21.86 -4.90 37.02
N ALA A 366 -20.99 -5.51 37.82
CA ALA A 366 -20.34 -6.76 37.41
C ALA A 366 -21.31 -7.97 37.48
N PHE A 367 -21.83 -8.37 36.32
CA PHE A 367 -22.44 -9.68 36.06
C PHE A 367 -21.42 -10.80 36.28
N GLN A 368 -21.40 -11.39 37.48
CA GLN A 368 -20.75 -12.67 37.73
C GLN A 368 -21.63 -13.82 37.26
N SER A 369 -21.54 -14.15 35.98
CA SER A 369 -21.97 -15.47 35.49
C SER A 369 -20.84 -16.46 35.79
N ILE A 370 -20.87 -17.05 36.99
CA ILE A 370 -20.04 -18.20 37.34
C ILE A 370 -20.86 -19.43 36.94
N LEU A 371 -20.53 -20.02 35.79
CA LEU A 371 -21.01 -21.36 35.45
C LEU A 371 -20.12 -22.38 36.17
N ASP A 372 -20.72 -23.12 37.10
CA ASP A 372 -20.02 -24.12 37.92
C ASP A 372 -19.54 -25.29 37.04
N ARG A 373 -18.23 -25.57 37.10
CA ARG A 373 -17.58 -26.67 36.36
C ARG A 373 -18.14 -28.04 36.78
N SER A 374 -18.73 -28.16 37.98
CA SER A 374 -19.31 -29.42 38.47
C SER A 374 -20.53 -29.89 37.67
N THR A 375 -21.19 -28.98 36.94
CA THR A 375 -22.48 -29.23 36.28
C THR A 375 -22.40 -29.91 34.90
N LEU A 376 -21.21 -29.97 34.30
CA LEU A 376 -21.02 -30.46 32.93
C LEU A 376 -19.98 -31.57 32.94
N SER A 377 -20.39 -32.81 32.61
CA SER A 377 -19.47 -33.95 32.42
C SER A 377 -18.53 -33.64 31.25
N ALA A 378 -17.36 -33.11 31.61
CA ALA A 378 -16.25 -32.73 30.72
C ALA A 378 -15.21 -33.87 30.58
N ASP A 379 -15.45 -35.02 31.22
CA ASP A 379 -14.48 -36.14 31.29
C ASP A 379 -14.15 -36.77 29.93
N LYS A 380 -14.97 -36.52 28.90
CA LYS A 380 -14.74 -36.97 27.51
C LYS A 380 -14.15 -35.89 26.61
N ASP A 381 -14.02 -34.66 27.09
CA ASP A 381 -13.46 -33.55 26.32
C ASP A 381 -11.92 -33.61 26.39
N VAL A 382 -11.27 -33.75 25.24
CA VAL A 382 -9.80 -33.88 25.15
C VAL A 382 -9.06 -32.67 25.71
N PHE A 383 -9.72 -31.50 25.77
CA PHE A 383 -9.12 -30.30 26.35
C PHE A 383 -9.15 -30.29 27.89
N ASN A 384 -9.86 -31.21 28.52
CA ASN A 384 -9.92 -31.33 29.99
C ASN A 384 -8.56 -31.73 30.60
N TYR A 385 -7.64 -32.27 29.79
CA TYR A 385 -6.28 -32.62 30.21
C TYR A 385 -5.31 -31.42 30.24
N PHE A 386 -5.68 -30.27 29.69
CA PHE A 386 -4.83 -29.09 29.70
C PHE A 386 -5.03 -28.25 30.96
N PRO A 387 -3.95 -27.66 31.51
CA PRO A 387 -4.06 -26.74 32.63
C PRO A 387 -4.73 -25.42 32.19
N PRO A 388 -5.43 -24.70 33.11
CA PRO A 388 -6.18 -23.49 32.79
C PRO A 388 -5.39 -22.40 32.05
N GLU A 389 -4.09 -22.28 32.32
CA GLU A 389 -3.17 -21.32 31.69
C GLU A 389 -2.99 -21.60 30.19
N ILE A 390 -2.98 -22.88 29.80
CA ILE A 390 -2.90 -23.30 28.40
C ILE A 390 -4.24 -23.06 27.69
N LEU A 391 -5.35 -23.36 28.37
CA LEU A 391 -6.68 -23.05 27.86
C LEU A 391 -6.87 -21.54 27.64
N GLU A 392 -6.42 -20.72 28.60
CA GLU A 392 -6.41 -19.25 28.48
C GLU A 392 -5.55 -18.79 27.29
N ARG A 393 -4.35 -19.36 27.11
CA ARG A 393 -3.50 -19.05 25.96
C ARG A 393 -4.19 -19.39 24.63
N ILE A 394 -4.79 -20.58 24.52
CA ILE A 394 -5.50 -20.99 23.29
C ILE A 394 -6.55 -19.95 22.91
N VAL A 395 -7.45 -19.57 23.83
CA VAL A 395 -8.49 -18.57 23.50
C VAL A 395 -7.91 -17.18 23.23
N THR A 396 -6.80 -16.81 23.85
CA THR A 396 -6.11 -15.53 23.60
C THR A 396 -5.48 -15.48 22.21
N PHE A 397 -4.98 -16.60 21.68
CA PHE A 397 -4.39 -16.68 20.34
C PHE A 397 -5.42 -16.86 19.22
N LEU A 398 -6.62 -17.34 19.49
CA LEU A 398 -7.64 -17.56 18.46
C LEU A 398 -8.40 -16.27 18.10
N PRO A 399 -8.79 -16.06 16.83
CA PRO A 399 -9.79 -15.06 16.43
C PRO A 399 -11.14 -15.27 17.15
N SER A 400 -11.93 -14.21 17.39
CA SER A 400 -13.23 -14.37 18.09
C SER A 400 -14.20 -15.36 17.42
N PRO A 401 -14.31 -15.44 16.07
CA PRO A 401 -15.14 -16.46 15.42
C PRO A 401 -14.71 -17.90 15.75
N ASP A 402 -13.40 -18.14 15.85
CA ASP A 402 -12.85 -19.45 16.18
C ASP A 402 -13.03 -19.76 17.67
N VAL A 403 -12.91 -18.75 18.53
CA VAL A 403 -13.25 -18.89 19.96
C VAL A 403 -14.73 -19.23 20.11
N HIS A 404 -15.62 -18.59 19.36
CA HIS A 404 -17.04 -18.92 19.35
C HIS A 404 -17.28 -20.36 18.92
N SER A 405 -16.69 -20.77 17.79
CA SER A 405 -16.79 -22.14 17.28
C SER A 405 -16.23 -23.18 18.26
N LEU A 406 -15.09 -22.89 18.89
CA LEU A 406 -14.45 -23.73 19.89
C LEU A 406 -15.32 -23.88 21.15
N ARG A 407 -15.96 -22.79 21.60
CA ARG A 407 -16.90 -22.83 22.73
C ARG A 407 -18.19 -23.57 22.42
N LEU A 408 -18.61 -23.62 21.15
CA LEU A 408 -19.73 -24.47 20.71
C LEU A 408 -19.32 -25.96 20.65
N ALA A 409 -18.08 -26.24 20.26
CA ALA A 409 -17.57 -27.59 20.07
C ALA A 409 -17.06 -28.27 21.37
N SER A 410 -16.55 -27.50 22.33
CA SER A 410 -15.93 -27.99 23.57
C SER A 410 -16.63 -27.47 24.81
N ARG A 411 -17.01 -28.38 25.71
CA ARG A 411 -17.64 -28.04 27.00
C ARG A 411 -16.64 -27.39 27.96
N VAL A 412 -15.36 -27.77 27.86
CA VAL A 412 -14.28 -27.16 28.64
C VAL A 412 -14.14 -25.68 28.28
N PHE A 413 -14.13 -25.33 27.00
CA PHE A 413 -14.09 -23.93 26.57
C PHE A 413 -15.42 -23.19 26.78
N ALA A 414 -16.57 -23.86 26.64
CA ALA A 414 -17.88 -23.28 26.91
C ALA A 414 -18.00 -22.72 28.34
N THR A 415 -17.36 -23.38 29.31
CA THR A 415 -17.34 -22.98 30.74
C THR A 415 -16.16 -22.11 31.12
N LEU A 416 -15.17 -21.94 30.24
CA LEU A 416 -13.99 -21.11 30.50
C LEU A 416 -14.39 -19.63 30.58
N SER A 417 -14.05 -18.96 31.68
CA SER A 417 -14.21 -17.51 31.81
C SER A 417 -13.18 -16.80 30.93
N LEU A 418 -13.63 -15.85 30.10
CA LEU A 418 -12.74 -15.01 29.31
C LEU A 418 -12.17 -13.89 30.19
N SER A 419 -10.86 -13.95 30.43
CA SER A 419 -10.13 -13.00 31.26
C SER A 419 -9.90 -11.66 30.56
N GLU A 420 -9.48 -10.64 31.31
CA GLU A 420 -9.07 -9.35 30.73
C GLU A 420 -7.92 -9.51 29.73
N ARG A 421 -7.03 -10.50 29.88
CA ARG A 421 -5.97 -10.80 28.89
C ARG A 421 -6.55 -11.20 27.54
N PHE A 422 -7.60 -12.03 27.55
CA PHE A 422 -8.31 -12.37 26.32
C PHE A 422 -8.87 -11.11 25.65
N TRP A 423 -9.50 -10.22 26.42
CA TRP A 423 -10.10 -8.99 25.86
C TRP A 423 -9.04 -8.00 25.35
N VAL A 424 -7.91 -7.84 26.06
CA VAL A 424 -6.75 -7.07 25.58
C VAL A 424 -6.27 -7.59 24.23
N SER A 425 -6.21 -8.92 24.05
CA SER A 425 -5.76 -9.52 22.79
C SER A 425 -6.63 -9.21 21.58
N ARG A 426 -7.82 -8.61 21.75
CA ARG A 426 -8.66 -8.18 20.61
C ARG A 426 -8.21 -6.86 20.00
N PHE A 427 -7.36 -6.11 20.71
CA PHE A 427 -6.85 -4.80 20.30
C PHE A 427 -5.39 -4.84 19.85
N THR A 428 -4.72 -5.99 19.97
CA THR A 428 -3.32 -6.14 19.52
C THR A 428 -3.24 -6.26 18.00
N GLU A 429 -2.07 -6.01 17.43
CA GLU A 429 -1.79 -6.09 15.98
C GLU A 429 -2.44 -7.31 15.29
N GLY A 430 -3.14 -7.08 14.17
CA GLY A 430 -3.78 -8.12 13.37
C GLY A 430 -5.09 -8.67 13.95
N ARG A 431 -5.68 -8.00 14.95
CA ARG A 431 -6.93 -8.42 15.63
C ARG A 431 -8.05 -7.42 15.41
N GLU A 432 -9.21 -7.74 15.96
CA GLU A 432 -10.50 -7.09 15.64
C GLU A 432 -10.55 -5.57 15.80
N PHE A 433 -9.75 -5.01 16.71
CA PHE A 433 -9.66 -3.58 17.00
C PHE A 433 -8.22 -3.07 16.98
N ASP A 434 -7.34 -3.70 16.20
CA ASP A 434 -5.94 -3.29 16.08
C ASP A 434 -5.77 -1.86 15.52
N TYR A 435 -6.78 -1.35 14.82
CA TYR A 435 -6.88 0.02 14.34
C TYR A 435 -7.17 1.08 15.40
N LEU A 436 -7.21 0.71 16.68
CA LEU A 436 -7.42 1.62 17.82
C LEU A 436 -6.23 1.63 18.81
N PRO A 437 -4.97 1.81 18.38
CA PRO A 437 -3.84 1.67 19.28
C PRO A 437 -3.79 2.71 20.41
N GLU A 438 -4.49 3.84 20.28
CA GLU A 438 -4.60 4.86 21.34
C GLU A 438 -5.18 4.32 22.66
N VAL A 439 -5.91 3.20 22.61
CA VAL A 439 -6.42 2.52 23.82
C VAL A 439 -5.30 1.98 24.70
N PHE A 440 -4.09 1.75 24.18
CA PHE A 440 -2.94 1.33 24.99
C PHE A 440 -2.22 2.51 25.64
N ALA A 441 -2.28 3.71 25.06
CA ALA A 441 -1.73 4.92 25.67
C ALA A 441 -2.55 5.35 26.89
N THR A 442 -3.88 5.13 26.84
CA THR A 442 -4.81 5.33 27.95
C THR A 442 -5.67 4.06 28.16
N PRO A 443 -5.12 3.02 28.81
CA PRO A 443 -5.80 1.76 29.02
C PRO A 443 -7.16 1.91 29.72
N PRO A 444 -8.23 1.23 29.24
CA PRO A 444 -9.49 1.20 29.95
C PRO A 444 -9.37 0.42 31.26
N THR A 445 -10.26 0.69 32.20
CA THR A 445 -10.33 -0.07 33.46
C THR A 445 -10.88 -1.48 33.28
N SER A 446 -11.68 -1.74 32.24
CA SER A 446 -12.05 -3.08 31.76
C SER A 446 -12.07 -3.13 30.23
N TRP A 447 -11.23 -3.99 29.67
CA TRP A 447 -11.14 -4.29 28.25
C TRP A 447 -12.38 -5.01 27.75
N ARG A 448 -12.98 -5.88 28.57
CA ARG A 448 -14.26 -6.51 28.25
C ARG A 448 -15.37 -5.49 28.03
N ALA A 449 -15.49 -4.53 28.97
CA ALA A 449 -16.51 -3.50 28.89
C ALA A 449 -16.29 -2.60 27.66
N LEU A 450 -15.05 -2.24 27.36
CA LEU A 450 -14.71 -1.49 26.16
C LEU A 450 -15.09 -2.26 24.89
N TYR A 451 -14.72 -3.53 24.80
CA TYR A 451 -15.06 -4.40 23.66
C TYR A 451 -16.58 -4.42 23.40
N LEU A 452 -17.38 -4.65 24.44
CA LEU A 452 -18.85 -4.70 24.31
C LEU A 452 -19.40 -3.32 23.93
N SER A 453 -18.84 -2.25 24.51
CA SER A 453 -19.25 -0.88 24.21
C SER A 453 -18.99 -0.50 22.76
N LEU A 454 -17.83 -0.88 22.20
CA LEU A 454 -17.51 -0.60 20.81
C LEU A 454 -18.47 -1.28 19.84
N HIS A 455 -18.89 -2.51 20.14
CA HIS A 455 -19.89 -3.22 19.35
C HIS A 455 -21.28 -2.58 19.38
N ILE A 456 -21.61 -1.84 20.43
CA ILE A 456 -22.93 -1.17 20.57
C ILE A 456 -22.89 0.24 19.99
N TRP A 457 -21.84 1.00 20.30
CA TRP A 457 -21.80 2.45 20.09
C TRP A 457 -21.03 2.86 18.85
N ALA A 458 -20.22 1.97 18.29
CA ALA A 458 -19.23 2.31 17.28
C ALA A 458 -19.36 1.50 15.97
N SER A 459 -20.24 0.49 15.93
CA SER A 459 -20.50 -0.35 14.75
C SER A 459 -21.00 0.44 13.53
N ASP A 460 -21.74 1.53 13.76
CA ASP A 460 -22.35 2.36 12.70
C ASP A 460 -21.62 3.71 12.48
N ASN A 461 -20.43 3.89 13.06
CA ASN A 461 -19.68 5.13 12.90
C ASN A 461 -18.83 5.12 11.60
N MET A 462 -19.09 6.09 10.72
CA MET A 462 -18.39 6.20 9.43
C MET A 462 -16.88 6.43 9.56
N GLY A 463 -16.43 7.24 10.53
CA GLY A 463 -15.01 7.47 10.79
C GLY A 463 -14.30 6.19 11.25
N MET A 464 -14.95 5.41 12.11
CA MET A 464 -14.44 4.10 12.55
C MET A 464 -14.39 3.08 11.41
N ALA A 465 -15.43 3.03 10.57
CA ALA A 465 -15.43 2.19 9.38
C ALA A 465 -14.29 2.57 8.42
N ASN A 466 -14.04 3.87 8.23
CA ASN A 466 -12.95 4.36 7.40
C ASN A 466 -11.58 4.06 8.02
N ARG A 467 -11.42 4.22 9.34
CA ARG A 467 -10.18 3.88 10.05
C ARG A 467 -9.85 2.40 9.93
N ARG A 468 -10.84 1.52 10.15
CA ARG A 468 -10.69 0.07 9.94
C ARG A 468 -10.27 -0.29 8.51
N ARG A 469 -10.74 0.47 7.50
CA ARG A 469 -10.37 0.28 6.09
C ARG A 469 -8.92 0.70 5.80
N VAL A 470 -8.49 1.84 6.35
CA VAL A 470 -7.18 2.44 6.04
C VAL A 470 -6.05 1.82 6.88
N TRP A 471 -6.34 1.37 8.11
CA TRP A 471 -5.32 0.91 9.05
C TRP A 471 -4.43 -0.23 8.54
N PRO A 472 -4.95 -1.29 7.87
CA PRO A 472 -4.09 -2.33 7.30
C PRO A 472 -3.10 -1.77 6.27
N LEU A 473 -3.50 -0.75 5.50
CA LEU A 473 -2.62 -0.09 4.53
C LEU A 473 -1.46 0.61 5.23
N ILE A 474 -1.72 1.26 6.37
CA ILE A 474 -0.69 1.91 7.19
C ILE A 474 0.30 0.87 7.75
N GLN A 475 -0.21 -0.26 8.25
CA GLN A 475 0.62 -1.35 8.77
C GLN A 475 1.50 -1.97 7.69
N ASP A 476 0.95 -2.23 6.50
CA ASP A 476 1.71 -2.72 5.35
C ASP A 476 2.81 -1.71 4.96
N PHE A 477 2.49 -0.42 4.96
CA PHE A 477 3.45 0.65 4.69
C PHE A 477 4.60 0.67 5.70
N HIS A 478 4.29 0.58 7.00
CA HIS A 478 5.29 0.51 8.06
C HIS A 478 6.16 -0.74 7.97
N ARG A 479 5.58 -1.90 7.65
CA ARG A 479 6.31 -3.14 7.47
C ARG A 479 7.33 -3.01 6.34
N THR A 480 6.92 -2.49 5.18
CA THR A 480 7.80 -2.27 4.02
C THR A 480 8.91 -1.28 4.34
N LEU A 481 8.58 -0.15 4.97
CA LEU A 481 9.61 0.81 5.42
C LEU A 481 10.58 0.19 6.43
N GLY A 482 10.08 -0.64 7.34
CA GLY A 482 10.91 -1.38 8.29
C GLY A 482 11.90 -2.33 7.61
N GLN A 483 11.45 -3.03 6.56
CA GLN A 483 12.33 -3.88 5.74
C GLN A 483 13.40 -3.08 5.00
N MET A 484 13.13 -1.84 4.61
CA MET A 484 14.08 -0.98 3.90
C MET A 484 15.11 -0.28 4.81
N LYS A 485 14.84 -0.19 6.12
CA LYS A 485 15.58 0.67 7.06
C LYS A 485 17.08 0.39 7.15
N ASP A 486 17.47 -0.87 6.96
CA ASP A 486 18.85 -1.35 7.08
C ASP A 486 19.38 -1.98 5.77
N VAL A 487 18.72 -1.72 4.65
CA VAL A 487 19.17 -2.20 3.34
C VAL A 487 20.00 -1.12 2.66
N ASP A 488 21.30 -1.37 2.55
CA ASP A 488 22.18 -0.56 1.71
C ASP A 488 21.87 -0.87 0.24
N CYS A 489 21.13 0.04 -0.41
CA CYS A 489 20.98 0.02 -1.85
C CYS A 489 22.33 0.39 -2.50
N LEU A 490 23.19 -0.61 -2.71
CA LEU A 490 24.47 -0.45 -3.39
C LEU A 490 24.23 -0.32 -4.90
N GLY A 491 24.35 0.91 -5.43
CA GLY A 491 24.18 1.21 -6.85
C GLY A 491 24.06 2.70 -7.11
N ASN A 492 24.29 3.13 -8.36
CA ASN A 492 24.01 4.51 -8.74
C ASN A 492 22.50 4.69 -8.96
N ALA A 493 21.93 5.82 -8.53
CA ALA A 493 20.55 6.16 -8.87
C ALA A 493 20.38 6.17 -10.40
N ILE A 494 19.55 5.28 -10.91
CA ILE A 494 19.23 5.21 -12.33
C ILE A 494 18.35 6.41 -12.68
N LYS A 495 18.85 7.24 -13.59
CA LYS A 495 18.24 8.51 -14.02
C LYS A 495 16.95 8.34 -14.81
N THR A 496 16.52 7.14 -15.15
CA THR A 496 15.20 6.74 -15.70
C THR A 496 15.14 5.23 -15.48
N ALA A 497 13.96 4.61 -15.55
CA ALA A 497 13.89 3.15 -15.64
C ALA A 497 14.61 2.59 -16.88
N PHE A 498 14.86 3.42 -17.92
CA PHE A 498 15.36 3.01 -19.23
C PHE A 498 16.15 4.11 -20.01
N GLU A 499 17.32 4.54 -19.49
CA GLU A 499 18.41 5.27 -20.20
C GLU A 499 18.44 6.83 -20.37
N PRO A 500 19.63 7.46 -20.66
CA PRO A 500 20.12 8.65 -19.95
C PRO A 500 20.02 10.01 -20.67
N GLU A 501 19.54 10.11 -21.92
CA GLU A 501 19.75 11.33 -22.73
C GLU A 501 18.55 11.87 -23.53
N VAL A 502 17.31 11.40 -23.35
CA VAL A 502 16.18 11.93 -24.16
C VAL A 502 15.11 12.60 -23.30
N SER A 503 14.97 13.92 -23.48
CA SER A 503 13.93 14.76 -22.90
C SER A 503 12.54 14.34 -23.36
N VAL A 504 11.64 14.01 -22.43
CA VAL A 504 10.24 13.70 -22.74
C VAL A 504 9.36 14.87 -22.37
N ARG A 505 8.70 15.45 -23.38
CA ARG A 505 7.59 16.39 -23.17
C ARG A 505 6.34 15.60 -22.78
N THR A 506 5.82 15.92 -21.59
CA THR A 506 4.43 15.83 -21.10
C THR A 506 3.45 14.98 -21.92
N GLY A 507 2.89 13.96 -21.25
CA GLY A 507 1.59 13.39 -21.59
C GLY A 507 1.57 12.52 -22.84
N ASN A 508 2.00 11.28 -22.72
CA ASN A 508 1.48 10.08 -23.38
C ASN A 508 2.43 8.92 -23.06
N SER A 509 1.89 7.70 -23.01
CA SER A 509 2.65 6.46 -22.89
C SER A 509 3.91 6.48 -23.78
N PHE A 510 5.04 6.06 -23.21
CA PHE A 510 6.24 5.84 -24.00
C PHE A 510 5.92 4.81 -25.09
N ARG A 511 5.91 5.27 -26.34
CA ARG A 511 6.01 4.42 -27.53
C ARG A 511 7.35 4.72 -28.17
N GLY A 512 8.40 4.08 -27.68
CA GLY A 512 9.77 4.20 -28.19
C GLY A 512 10.55 2.92 -27.91
N ARG A 513 11.56 2.61 -28.73
CA ARG A 513 12.45 1.47 -28.48
C ARG A 513 13.32 1.79 -27.26
N LEU A 514 13.44 0.81 -26.36
CA LEU A 514 14.29 0.89 -25.16
C LEU A 514 15.76 0.93 -25.60
N PRO A 515 16.55 1.95 -25.32
CA PRO A 515 17.98 1.94 -25.67
C PRO A 515 18.76 1.03 -24.70
N CYS A 516 19.93 0.53 -25.11
CA CYS A 516 20.68 -0.54 -24.45
C CYS A 516 22.02 -0.07 -23.84
N PRO A 517 22.39 -0.53 -22.62
CA PRO A 517 23.60 -0.03 -21.95
C PRO A 517 24.90 -0.44 -22.65
N ALA A 518 24.81 -1.38 -23.60
CA ALA A 518 25.93 -1.92 -24.35
C ALA A 518 26.48 -0.98 -25.44
N GLY A 519 25.74 0.06 -25.87
CA GLY A 519 26.28 1.05 -26.81
C GLY A 519 25.26 2.09 -27.33
N PRO A 520 25.74 3.26 -27.83
CA PRO A 520 24.93 4.44 -28.12
C PRO A 520 23.93 4.35 -29.29
N ASP A 521 23.82 3.21 -29.98
CA ASP A 521 22.87 2.97 -31.09
C ASP A 521 22.20 1.58 -31.00
N GLN A 522 22.31 0.89 -29.87
CA GLN A 522 21.69 -0.43 -29.66
C GLN A 522 20.41 -0.30 -28.83
N TYR A 523 19.38 -1.06 -29.20
CA TYR A 523 18.12 -1.12 -28.45
C TYR A 523 17.94 -2.48 -27.79
N VAL A 524 17.23 -2.50 -26.66
CA VAL A 524 16.86 -3.70 -25.91
C VAL A 524 15.76 -4.43 -26.66
N LYS A 525 16.14 -5.55 -27.27
CA LYS A 525 15.22 -6.54 -27.85
C LYS A 525 14.48 -7.33 -26.76
N GLY A 526 15.12 -7.49 -25.60
CA GLY A 526 14.49 -8.06 -24.41
C GLY A 526 15.46 -8.34 -23.28
N PHE A 527 15.11 -9.30 -22.41
CA PHE A 527 15.90 -9.65 -21.24
C PHE A 527 16.10 -11.17 -21.15
N GLU A 528 17.27 -11.60 -20.70
CA GLU A 528 17.49 -12.94 -20.18
C GLU A 528 17.46 -12.86 -18.65
N VAL A 529 16.72 -13.78 -18.02
CA VAL A 529 16.55 -13.82 -16.56
C VAL A 529 16.94 -15.18 -16.04
N ALA A 530 17.65 -15.20 -14.91
CA ALA A 530 17.95 -16.39 -14.13
C ALA A 530 16.99 -16.45 -12.93
N LEU A 531 16.38 -17.61 -12.71
CA LEU A 531 15.28 -17.80 -11.77
C LEU A 531 15.53 -19.01 -10.86
N ASP A 532 15.01 -18.99 -9.64
CA ASP A 532 14.86 -20.16 -8.79
C ASP A 532 13.50 -20.17 -8.07
N VAL A 533 13.31 -21.11 -7.13
CA VAL A 533 12.08 -21.24 -6.32
C VAL A 533 11.76 -20.00 -5.49
N CYS A 534 12.72 -19.10 -5.27
CA CYS A 534 12.53 -17.84 -4.57
C CYS A 534 12.33 -16.65 -5.53
N GLY A 535 12.42 -16.81 -6.85
CA GLY A 535 12.22 -15.76 -7.84
C GLY A 535 13.47 -15.38 -8.63
N PHE A 536 13.63 -14.09 -8.96
CA PHE A 536 14.73 -13.61 -9.80
C PHE A 536 16.07 -13.62 -9.08
N ARG A 537 17.10 -14.17 -9.73
CA ARG A 537 18.50 -14.25 -9.25
C ARG A 537 19.45 -13.39 -10.04
N ALA A 538 19.24 -13.29 -11.35
CA ALA A 538 19.97 -12.37 -12.20
C ALA A 538 19.16 -11.94 -13.42
N ILE A 539 19.55 -10.81 -14.01
CA ILE A 539 18.97 -10.28 -15.24
C ILE A 539 20.06 -9.70 -16.14
N ALA A 540 19.94 -9.91 -17.45
CA ALA A 540 20.78 -9.30 -18.47
C ALA A 540 19.90 -8.77 -19.62
N ALA A 541 20.16 -7.57 -20.10
CA ALA A 541 19.52 -7.04 -21.30
C ALA A 541 20.08 -7.72 -22.56
N ILE A 542 19.21 -7.96 -23.54
CA ILE A 542 19.50 -8.50 -24.88
C ILE A 542 19.31 -7.36 -25.88
N THR A 543 20.32 -7.10 -26.69
CA THR A 543 20.32 -6.08 -27.76
C THR A 543 19.60 -6.56 -29.03
N GLU A 544 19.34 -5.65 -29.97
CA GLU A 544 18.79 -5.98 -31.31
C GLU A 544 19.64 -7.00 -32.09
N ASP A 545 20.96 -6.96 -31.97
CA ASP A 545 21.89 -7.90 -32.61
C ASP A 545 22.00 -9.26 -31.88
N GLY A 546 21.28 -9.43 -30.76
CA GLY A 546 21.24 -10.66 -29.97
C GLY A 546 22.36 -10.80 -28.94
N THR A 547 23.24 -9.81 -28.80
CA THR A 547 24.24 -9.80 -27.73
C THR A 547 23.61 -9.54 -26.36
N THR A 548 24.18 -10.17 -25.33
CA THR A 548 23.76 -9.98 -23.94
C THR A 548 24.70 -9.02 -23.24
N SER A 549 24.12 -8.08 -22.49
CA SER A 549 24.85 -7.25 -21.52
C SER A 549 25.40 -8.10 -20.36
N SER A 550 26.27 -7.51 -19.54
CA SER A 550 26.70 -8.12 -18.29
C SER A 550 25.53 -8.40 -17.35
N TRP A 551 25.53 -9.56 -16.71
CA TRP A 551 24.52 -9.91 -15.71
C TRP A 551 24.54 -8.97 -14.51
N ALA A 552 23.36 -8.53 -14.10
CA ALA A 552 23.12 -7.97 -12.78
C ALA A 552 22.56 -9.09 -11.88
N GLY A 553 23.31 -9.49 -10.85
CA GLY A 553 22.99 -10.62 -9.97
C GLY A 553 23.89 -11.84 -10.22
N ASP A 554 23.47 -13.00 -9.71
CA ASP A 554 24.19 -14.27 -9.87
C ASP A 554 23.38 -15.23 -10.77
N PRO A 555 23.81 -15.46 -12.02
CA PRO A 555 23.12 -16.37 -12.94
C PRO A 555 23.59 -17.82 -12.82
N ALA A 556 24.59 -18.13 -11.98
CA ALA A 556 25.19 -19.46 -11.91
C ALA A 556 24.17 -20.49 -11.41
N ASP A 557 24.16 -21.67 -12.04
CA ASP A 557 23.37 -22.84 -11.64
C ASP A 557 21.84 -22.63 -11.58
N HIS A 558 21.32 -21.53 -12.14
CA HIS A 558 19.91 -21.18 -12.12
C HIS A 558 19.24 -21.31 -13.50
N PRO A 559 18.02 -21.88 -13.58
CA PRO A 559 17.23 -21.90 -14.81
C PRO A 559 17.08 -20.52 -15.47
N ARG A 560 17.15 -20.50 -16.80
CA ARG A 560 17.11 -19.28 -17.61
C ARG A 560 15.89 -19.19 -18.49
N ARG A 561 15.38 -17.98 -18.65
CA ARG A 561 14.27 -17.66 -19.55
C ARG A 561 14.53 -16.35 -20.27
N ARG A 562 14.03 -16.24 -21.50
CA ARG A 562 13.99 -14.98 -22.23
C ARG A 562 12.63 -14.32 -22.15
N LEU A 563 12.67 -13.01 -21.96
CA LEU A 563 11.56 -12.08 -22.13
C LEU A 563 11.91 -11.18 -23.30
N ILE A 564 11.62 -11.61 -24.53
CA ILE A 564 11.96 -10.89 -25.77
C ILE A 564 10.73 -10.63 -26.64
N ASP A 565 10.83 -9.68 -27.58
CA ASP A 565 9.87 -9.47 -28.66
C ASP A 565 10.56 -9.41 -30.05
N VAL A 566 9.81 -9.72 -31.11
CA VAL A 566 10.22 -9.67 -32.52
C VAL A 566 10.52 -8.22 -32.95
N GLU A 567 9.68 -7.26 -32.54
CA GLU A 567 9.81 -5.84 -32.92
C GLU A 567 10.54 -4.99 -31.85
N CYS A 568 11.11 -5.64 -30.83
CA CYS A 568 11.61 -5.07 -29.56
C CYS A 568 10.52 -4.77 -28.52
N ILE A 569 10.91 -4.74 -27.25
CA ILE A 569 10.01 -4.39 -26.14
C ILE A 569 9.74 -2.89 -26.18
N SER A 570 8.46 -2.51 -26.18
CA SER A 570 8.06 -1.10 -26.18
C SER A 570 7.61 -0.60 -24.79
N LEU A 571 7.26 -1.52 -23.89
CA LEU A 571 6.92 -1.26 -22.51
C LEU A 571 7.27 -2.48 -21.65
N LEU A 572 8.01 -2.24 -20.55
CA LEU A 572 8.39 -3.24 -19.55
C LEU A 572 7.76 -2.87 -18.22
N VAL A 573 7.21 -3.86 -17.52
CA VAL A 573 6.65 -3.69 -16.18
C VAL A 573 7.33 -4.66 -15.24
N ALA A 574 7.93 -4.12 -14.20
CA ALA A 574 8.54 -4.88 -13.13
C ALA A 574 7.70 -4.69 -11.85
N GLN A 575 7.39 -5.78 -11.16
CA GLN A 575 6.82 -5.72 -9.82
C GLN A 575 7.89 -6.08 -8.82
N PHE A 576 7.94 -5.32 -7.73
CA PHE A 576 8.88 -5.52 -6.66
C PHE A 576 8.14 -5.80 -5.36
N ASP A 577 8.66 -6.74 -4.58
CA ASP A 577 8.37 -6.86 -3.15
C ASP A 577 9.47 -6.12 -2.40
N ALA A 578 9.16 -4.90 -1.96
CA ALA A 578 10.12 -3.88 -1.55
C ALA A 578 11.21 -3.63 -2.61
N LEU A 579 12.40 -4.19 -2.43
CA LEU A 579 13.55 -4.04 -3.34
C LEU A 579 13.82 -5.30 -4.18
N LYS A 580 13.05 -6.37 -3.99
CA LYS A 580 13.22 -7.64 -4.69
C LYS A 580 12.32 -7.68 -5.93
N LEU A 581 12.90 -7.89 -7.11
CA LEU A 581 12.12 -8.13 -8.33
C LEU A 581 11.35 -9.44 -8.19
N VAL A 582 10.02 -9.39 -8.25
CA VAL A 582 9.12 -10.56 -8.13
C VAL A 582 8.33 -10.84 -9.39
N SER A 583 8.20 -9.87 -10.29
CA SER A 583 7.58 -10.08 -11.60
C SER A 583 8.22 -9.19 -12.64
N LEU A 584 8.33 -9.70 -13.86
CA LEU A 584 8.78 -8.93 -15.02
C LEU A 584 7.91 -9.30 -16.23
N SER A 585 7.23 -8.31 -16.79
CA SER A 585 6.32 -8.46 -17.92
C SER A 585 6.57 -7.39 -18.99
N ARG A 586 6.03 -7.62 -20.20
CA ARG A 586 6.19 -6.73 -21.36
C ARG A 586 4.87 -6.51 -22.08
N ASP A 587 4.81 -5.47 -22.92
CA ASP A 587 3.68 -5.27 -23.82
C ASP A 587 3.60 -6.31 -24.94
N ARG A 588 2.36 -6.46 -25.45
CA ARG A 588 1.92 -7.29 -26.58
C ARG A 588 2.27 -8.79 -26.52
N LYS A 589 1.39 -9.61 -27.10
CA LYS A 589 1.67 -11.02 -27.43
C LYS A 589 1.84 -11.09 -28.94
N THR A 590 3.05 -10.89 -29.45
CA THR A 590 3.37 -11.21 -30.85
C THR A 590 3.27 -12.73 -31.00
N LYS A 591 2.29 -13.20 -31.78
CA LYS A 591 2.15 -14.62 -32.10
C LYS A 591 3.28 -15.01 -33.05
N THR A 592 4.39 -15.54 -32.54
CA THR A 592 5.40 -16.44 -33.19
C THR A 592 6.79 -16.27 -32.54
N LEU A 593 6.94 -16.62 -31.26
CA LEU A 593 8.27 -16.82 -30.66
C LEU A 593 8.59 -18.32 -30.63
N GLU A 594 9.84 -18.65 -30.94
CA GLU A 594 10.31 -20.04 -30.86
C GLU A 594 10.27 -20.53 -29.39
N PRO A 595 10.08 -21.83 -29.13
CA PRO A 595 10.07 -22.37 -27.76
C PRO A 595 11.28 -21.94 -26.92
N ARG A 596 12.47 -21.87 -27.52
CA ARG A 596 13.72 -21.42 -26.88
C ARG A 596 13.65 -20.00 -26.32
N GLU A 597 12.82 -19.15 -26.92
CA GLU A 597 12.73 -17.72 -26.62
C GLU A 597 11.69 -17.41 -25.54
N ARG A 598 10.90 -18.40 -25.10
CA ARG A 598 9.76 -18.18 -24.21
C ARG A 598 9.62 -19.20 -23.08
N LEU A 599 10.23 -20.39 -23.21
CA LEU A 599 10.21 -21.45 -22.21
C LEU A 599 11.38 -21.32 -21.22
N LEU A 600 11.28 -22.04 -20.10
CA LEU A 600 12.30 -22.07 -19.05
C LEU A 600 13.28 -23.21 -19.31
N TRP A 601 14.59 -22.94 -19.26
CA TRP A 601 15.65 -23.90 -19.61
C TRP A 601 16.69 -24.06 -18.49
N GLN A 602 17.30 -25.22 -18.37
CA GLN A 602 18.41 -25.49 -17.45
C GLN A 602 19.48 -26.38 -18.11
N PRO A 603 20.79 -26.11 -17.93
CA PRO A 603 21.36 -24.95 -17.23
C PRO A 603 21.27 -23.65 -18.06
N GLU A 604 21.34 -23.75 -19.39
CA GLU A 604 21.35 -22.61 -20.30
C GLU A 604 20.34 -22.79 -21.43
N ILE A 605 20.00 -21.69 -22.11
CA ILE A 605 19.11 -21.72 -23.28
C ILE A 605 19.92 -22.20 -24.49
N PRO A 606 19.55 -23.30 -25.16
CA PRO A 606 20.36 -23.83 -26.26
C PRO A 606 20.46 -22.83 -27.44
N SER A 607 21.61 -22.81 -28.12
CA SER A 607 21.88 -21.91 -29.28
C SER A 607 20.87 -22.11 -30.41
N PRO A 608 20.31 -21.04 -31.01
CA PRO A 608 19.28 -21.13 -32.06
C PRO A 608 19.69 -21.93 -33.30
N GLU A 609 20.99 -22.16 -33.50
CA GLU A 609 21.55 -22.93 -34.61
C GLU A 609 21.42 -24.46 -34.41
N LEU A 610 21.15 -24.89 -33.18
CA LEU A 610 20.96 -26.30 -32.85
C LEU A 610 19.56 -26.78 -33.28
N PHE A 611 19.42 -28.05 -33.64
CA PHE A 611 18.12 -28.70 -33.82
C PHE A 611 17.65 -29.31 -32.51
N LEU A 612 16.37 -29.12 -32.18
CA LEU A 612 15.70 -29.83 -31.07
C LEU A 612 14.65 -30.75 -31.66
N ASP A 613 14.87 -32.04 -31.51
CA ASP A 613 14.02 -33.09 -32.05
C ASP A 613 13.52 -33.96 -30.91
N GLY A 614 12.33 -33.63 -30.42
CA GLY A 614 11.66 -34.36 -29.34
C GLY A 614 10.61 -35.33 -29.85
N VAL A 615 10.18 -36.24 -28.98
CA VAL A 615 9.06 -37.14 -29.27
C VAL A 615 7.77 -36.35 -29.48
N ARG A 616 7.63 -35.21 -28.80
CA ARG A 616 6.50 -34.30 -28.89
C ARG A 616 6.99 -32.86 -29.10
N PRO A 617 6.16 -31.95 -29.62
CA PRO A 617 6.43 -30.51 -29.54
C PRO A 617 6.58 -30.07 -28.08
N LEU A 618 7.46 -29.09 -27.82
CA LEU A 618 7.65 -28.54 -26.48
C LEU A 618 6.37 -27.85 -25.97
N ASP A 619 5.87 -28.29 -24.81
CA ASP A 619 4.61 -27.80 -24.24
C ASP A 619 4.85 -26.59 -23.31
N GLU A 620 4.20 -25.48 -23.58
CA GLU A 620 4.27 -24.26 -22.76
C GLU A 620 3.62 -24.41 -21.39
N LYS A 621 2.50 -25.12 -21.30
CA LYS A 621 1.76 -25.28 -20.05
C LYS A 621 2.60 -26.07 -19.05
N VAL A 622 3.29 -27.09 -19.53
CA VAL A 622 4.18 -27.95 -18.74
C VAL A 622 5.46 -27.20 -18.32
N SER A 623 6.11 -26.47 -19.23
CA SER A 623 7.35 -25.74 -18.94
C SER A 623 7.19 -24.55 -17.98
N SER A 624 5.97 -24.07 -17.74
CA SER A 624 5.73 -22.94 -16.83
C SER A 624 6.07 -23.23 -15.37
N LYS A 625 6.22 -24.51 -14.99
CA LYS A 625 6.47 -24.96 -13.61
C LYS A 625 7.76 -25.75 -13.41
N VAL A 626 8.28 -26.37 -14.48
CA VAL A 626 9.50 -27.20 -14.46
C VAL A 626 10.38 -26.77 -15.64
N PRO A 627 11.68 -26.47 -15.42
CA PRO A 627 12.58 -26.13 -16.52
C PRO A 627 12.77 -27.31 -17.47
N ILE A 628 12.93 -27.03 -18.76
CA ILE A 628 13.43 -28.01 -19.72
C ILE A 628 14.91 -28.20 -19.43
N THR A 629 15.29 -29.42 -19.06
CA THR A 629 16.69 -29.74 -18.79
C THR A 629 17.39 -30.17 -20.06
N THR A 630 18.64 -29.78 -20.18
CA THR A 630 19.50 -30.13 -21.30
C THR A 630 20.80 -30.69 -20.78
N ILE A 631 21.33 -31.65 -21.53
CA ILE A 631 22.69 -32.15 -21.35
C ILE A 631 23.42 -32.11 -22.68
N PHE A 632 24.71 -31.81 -22.61
CA PHE A 632 25.63 -31.92 -23.72
C PHE A 632 26.65 -33.01 -23.40
N PHE A 633 26.89 -33.89 -24.37
CA PHE A 633 27.90 -34.95 -24.29
C PHE A 633 29.31 -34.41 -24.58
N GLY A 634 29.56 -33.12 -24.37
CA GLY A 634 30.68 -32.35 -24.91
C GLY A 634 30.72 -30.94 -24.33
N GLU A 635 31.66 -30.11 -24.80
CA GLU A 635 31.35 -28.68 -24.94
C GLU A 635 30.35 -28.53 -26.11
N ASN A 636 30.09 -27.32 -26.63
CA ASN A 636 29.16 -27.13 -27.77
C ASN A 636 29.52 -27.94 -29.04
N ASP A 637 30.70 -28.57 -29.06
CA ASP A 637 31.28 -29.38 -30.14
C ASP A 637 30.99 -30.90 -30.03
N GLY A 638 30.41 -31.39 -28.94
CA GLY A 638 30.14 -32.82 -28.76
C GLY A 638 31.38 -33.71 -28.59
N ARG A 639 32.54 -33.14 -28.22
CA ARG A 639 33.83 -33.86 -28.18
C ARG A 639 33.92 -35.10 -27.31
N TYR A 640 33.02 -35.29 -26.32
CA TYR A 640 33.04 -36.49 -25.47
C TYR A 640 32.14 -37.62 -25.97
N VAL A 641 31.39 -37.45 -27.08
CA VAL A 641 30.58 -38.55 -27.64
C VAL A 641 31.44 -39.78 -27.95
N ARG A 642 32.65 -39.59 -28.49
CA ARG A 642 33.63 -40.68 -28.73
C ARG A 642 34.29 -41.24 -27.48
N GLN A 643 34.04 -40.63 -26.32
CA GLN A 643 34.54 -41.10 -25.03
C GLN A 643 33.43 -41.78 -24.22
N MET A 644 32.21 -41.82 -24.72
CA MET A 644 31.08 -42.45 -24.04
C MET A 644 31.29 -43.97 -23.99
N THR A 645 31.10 -44.54 -22.80
CA THR A 645 31.30 -45.97 -22.52
C THR A 645 30.00 -46.68 -22.14
N ALA A 646 29.03 -45.96 -21.56
CA ALA A 646 27.74 -46.53 -21.22
C ALA A 646 26.64 -45.47 -21.17
N ILE A 647 25.39 -45.94 -21.33
CA ILE A 647 24.18 -45.18 -21.07
C ILE A 647 23.32 -46.00 -20.12
N GLY A 648 22.84 -45.35 -19.07
CA GLY A 648 21.95 -45.99 -18.11
C GLY A 648 20.73 -45.15 -17.77
N SER A 649 19.68 -45.82 -17.31
CA SER A 649 18.46 -45.19 -16.81
C SER A 649 18.19 -45.59 -15.37
N HIS A 650 17.56 -44.67 -14.64
CA HIS A 650 16.83 -45.00 -13.43
C HIS A 650 15.35 -45.07 -13.76
N ASN A 651 14.70 -46.13 -13.27
CA ASN A 651 13.28 -46.39 -13.47
C ASN A 651 12.56 -46.36 -12.12
N TYR A 652 11.47 -45.60 -12.05
CA TYR A 652 10.59 -45.45 -10.90
C TYR A 652 9.31 -46.27 -11.08
N ASP A 653 8.78 -46.83 -9.99
CA ASP A 653 7.55 -47.63 -9.94
C ASP A 653 7.50 -48.68 -11.08
N TRP A 654 8.58 -49.48 -11.16
CA TRP A 654 8.83 -50.56 -12.12
C TRP A 654 9.05 -50.21 -13.60
N CYS A 655 8.49 -49.12 -14.13
CA CYS A 655 8.58 -48.84 -15.57
C CYS A 655 8.80 -47.37 -15.97
N HIS A 656 8.60 -46.37 -15.09
CA HIS A 656 8.68 -44.97 -15.50
C HIS A 656 10.12 -44.47 -15.50
N VAL A 657 10.60 -43.99 -16.64
CA VAL A 657 11.98 -43.49 -16.75
C VAL A 657 12.07 -42.07 -16.16
N ASN A 658 12.92 -41.88 -15.14
CA ASN A 658 13.04 -40.60 -14.42
C ASN A 658 14.39 -39.89 -14.61
N ARG A 659 15.46 -40.65 -14.87
CA ARG A 659 16.82 -40.12 -15.04
C ARG A 659 17.57 -40.94 -16.07
N LEU A 660 18.37 -40.26 -16.89
CA LEU A 660 19.41 -40.87 -17.71
C LEU A 660 20.79 -40.43 -17.20
N HIS A 661 21.73 -41.36 -17.13
CA HIS A 661 23.14 -41.08 -16.88
C HIS A 661 23.98 -41.57 -18.07
N PHE A 662 25.05 -40.85 -18.34
CA PHE A 662 25.97 -41.10 -19.44
C PHE A 662 27.38 -41.18 -18.86
N ASP A 663 28.00 -42.33 -19.05
CA ASP A 663 29.34 -42.61 -18.55
C ASP A 663 30.37 -42.42 -19.65
N PHE A 664 31.54 -41.90 -19.28
CA PHE A 664 32.63 -41.62 -20.18
C PHE A 664 33.92 -42.25 -19.67
N MET A 665 34.90 -42.45 -20.55
CA MET A 665 36.23 -42.99 -20.20
C MET A 665 36.94 -42.22 -19.08
N ASP A 666 36.65 -40.93 -18.93
CA ASP A 666 37.08 -40.12 -17.79
C ASP A 666 35.95 -40.08 -16.76
N ASP A 667 36.12 -40.85 -15.69
CA ASP A 667 35.17 -40.97 -14.58
C ASP A 667 34.87 -39.63 -13.88
N SER A 668 35.63 -38.56 -14.15
CA SER A 668 35.31 -37.21 -13.65
C SER A 668 34.20 -36.51 -14.45
N ILE A 669 33.81 -37.05 -15.60
CA ILE A 669 32.78 -36.52 -16.50
C ILE A 669 31.49 -37.30 -16.27
N GLU A 670 30.75 -37.00 -15.21
CA GLU A 670 29.38 -37.49 -15.05
C GLU A 670 28.40 -36.52 -15.73
N ARG A 671 27.47 -37.05 -16.54
CA ARG A 671 26.38 -36.27 -17.14
C ARG A 671 25.06 -36.96 -16.92
N CYS A 672 24.08 -36.22 -16.40
CA CYS A 672 22.76 -36.75 -16.09
C CYS A 672 21.66 -35.83 -16.60
N LEU A 673 20.61 -36.43 -17.16
CA LEU A 673 19.40 -35.75 -17.63
C LEU A 673 18.21 -36.23 -16.80
N GLY A 674 17.35 -35.30 -16.37
CA GLY A 674 16.21 -35.59 -15.49
C GLY A 674 16.54 -35.44 -14.00
N ASP A 675 15.66 -35.96 -13.14
CA ASP A 675 15.79 -35.92 -11.68
C ASP A 675 15.95 -34.50 -11.08
N VAL A 676 15.09 -33.57 -11.53
CA VAL A 676 15.10 -32.19 -11.01
C VAL A 676 14.28 -32.16 -9.71
N GLU A 677 14.95 -32.08 -8.56
CA GLU A 677 14.31 -31.73 -7.29
C GLU A 677 13.85 -30.26 -7.34
N PHE A 678 12.67 -30.01 -7.91
CA PHE A 678 12.03 -28.70 -7.82
C PHE A 678 11.09 -28.73 -6.60
N GLU A 679 11.52 -28.13 -5.48
CA GLU A 679 10.67 -27.96 -4.30
C GLU A 679 9.48 -27.08 -4.68
N THR A 680 8.27 -27.64 -4.62
CA THR A 680 7.04 -26.87 -4.81
C THR A 680 6.80 -26.01 -3.56
N GLU A 681 6.36 -24.77 -3.75
CA GLU A 681 6.24 -23.69 -2.74
C GLU A 681 5.34 -23.98 -1.50
N GLN A 682 4.95 -25.23 -1.23
CA GLN A 682 4.01 -25.58 -0.15
C GLN A 682 4.46 -26.73 0.77
N SER A 683 5.76 -26.89 1.01
CA SER A 683 6.23 -27.97 1.89
C SER A 683 7.15 -27.47 3.02
N ASP A 684 6.57 -27.19 4.19
CA ASP A 684 7.28 -27.23 5.50
C ASP A 684 7.74 -28.65 5.88
N ARG A 685 7.65 -29.62 4.96
CA ARG A 685 8.07 -31.00 5.20
C ARG A 685 9.41 -31.23 4.51
N PRO A 686 10.39 -31.88 5.19
CA PRO A 686 11.58 -32.37 4.52
C PRO A 686 11.15 -33.30 3.37
N PRO A 687 11.91 -33.35 2.25
CA PRO A 687 11.58 -34.20 1.11
C PRO A 687 11.25 -35.59 1.62
N GLN A 688 10.03 -36.04 1.34
CA GLN A 688 9.60 -37.36 1.74
C GLN A 688 10.41 -38.31 0.87
N ARG A 689 11.54 -38.81 1.41
CA ARG A 689 12.21 -40.00 0.88
C ARG A 689 11.17 -41.11 0.95
N TYR A 690 10.47 -41.34 -0.15
CA TYR A 690 9.68 -42.55 -0.30
C TYR A 690 10.69 -43.71 -0.18
N PRO A 691 10.41 -44.70 0.68
CA PRO A 691 11.28 -45.86 0.82
C PRO A 691 11.48 -46.49 -0.56
N ASP A 692 12.71 -46.91 -0.85
CA ASP A 692 13.18 -47.53 -2.10
C ASP A 692 12.23 -48.60 -2.65
N HIS A 693 11.15 -48.20 -3.30
CA HIS A 693 10.27 -49.09 -4.03
C HIS A 693 10.94 -49.40 -5.36
N GLY A 694 11.90 -50.33 -5.31
CA GLY A 694 12.37 -51.09 -6.47
C GLY A 694 12.88 -50.27 -7.64
N ASN A 695 13.86 -49.39 -7.42
CA ASN A 695 14.62 -48.80 -8.53
C ASN A 695 15.28 -49.94 -9.32
N SER A 696 14.82 -50.18 -10.54
CA SER A 696 15.59 -50.95 -11.51
C SER A 696 16.46 -49.99 -12.31
N MET A 697 17.71 -50.39 -12.54
CA MET A 697 18.61 -49.71 -13.45
C MET A 697 18.66 -50.50 -14.75
N GLY A 698 18.29 -49.87 -15.85
CA GLY A 698 18.67 -50.34 -17.18
C GLY A 698 20.01 -49.73 -17.55
N PHE A 699 20.90 -50.52 -18.17
CA PHE A 699 22.16 -50.01 -18.68
C PHE A 699 22.62 -50.82 -19.89
N PHE A 700 23.31 -50.18 -20.83
CA PHE A 700 24.06 -50.86 -21.88
C PHE A 700 25.38 -50.16 -22.15
N GLU A 701 26.37 -50.93 -22.57
CA GLU A 701 27.69 -50.42 -22.97
C GLU A 701 27.66 -49.93 -24.42
N ILE A 702 28.31 -48.80 -24.70
CA ILE A 702 28.52 -48.22 -26.03
C ILE A 702 30.02 -48.05 -26.26
N ASP A 703 30.53 -48.47 -27.42
CA ASP A 703 31.94 -48.31 -27.77
C ASP A 703 32.16 -47.04 -28.61
N GLY A 704 32.04 -45.88 -27.96
CA GLY A 704 32.28 -44.57 -28.60
C GLY A 704 33.69 -44.43 -29.19
N GLY A 705 34.68 -45.12 -28.60
CA GLY A 705 36.08 -45.10 -29.06
C GLY A 705 36.27 -45.78 -30.42
N SER A 706 35.48 -46.81 -30.71
CA SER A 706 35.45 -47.51 -32.01
C SER A 706 34.45 -46.93 -33.01
N GLY A 707 33.71 -45.87 -32.64
CA GLY A 707 32.77 -45.17 -33.51
C GLY A 707 31.32 -45.64 -33.42
N GLU A 708 30.92 -46.33 -32.34
CA GLU A 708 29.49 -46.50 -32.05
C GLU A 708 28.89 -45.16 -31.63
N GLU A 709 27.78 -44.78 -32.28
CA GLU A 709 27.09 -43.51 -32.03
C GLU A 709 25.58 -43.74 -31.98
N ILE A 710 24.89 -42.90 -31.20
CA ILE A 710 23.43 -42.89 -31.13
C ILE A 710 22.88 -42.41 -32.48
N GLU A 711 21.98 -43.16 -33.08
CA GLU A 711 21.31 -42.79 -34.34
C GLU A 711 19.89 -42.28 -34.10
N SER A 712 19.16 -42.95 -33.21
CA SER A 712 17.77 -42.58 -32.87
C SER A 712 17.34 -43.18 -31.54
N LEU A 713 16.22 -42.71 -31.00
CA LEU A 713 15.57 -43.31 -29.83
C LEU A 713 14.12 -43.66 -30.15
N GLU A 714 13.57 -44.61 -29.42
CA GLU A 714 12.16 -44.98 -29.48
C GLU A 714 11.58 -45.04 -28.07
N VAL A 715 10.36 -44.53 -27.91
CA VAL A 715 9.66 -44.50 -26.61
C VAL A 715 8.24 -45.01 -26.66
N GLN A 716 7.73 -45.47 -25.51
CA GLN A 716 6.31 -45.77 -25.28
C GLN A 716 5.73 -44.85 -24.19
N PHE A 717 4.42 -44.59 -24.27
CA PHE A 717 3.71 -43.66 -23.38
C PHE A 717 2.57 -44.33 -22.62
N ASP A 718 2.43 -43.99 -21.34
CA ASP A 718 1.24 -44.25 -20.52
C ASP A 718 0.73 -42.93 -19.93
N ASP A 719 -0.52 -42.57 -20.22
CA ASP A 719 -1.20 -41.36 -19.72
C ASP A 719 -0.32 -40.07 -19.67
N ASP A 720 0.57 -39.91 -20.67
CA ASP A 720 1.53 -38.80 -20.88
C ASP A 720 2.97 -38.96 -20.36
N PHE A 721 3.36 -40.11 -19.81
CA PHE A 721 4.71 -40.38 -19.30
C PHE A 721 5.46 -41.44 -20.10
N ILE A 722 6.78 -41.29 -20.22
CA ILE A 722 7.64 -42.27 -20.88
C ILE A 722 7.92 -43.44 -19.93
N PHE A 723 7.46 -44.64 -20.33
CA PHE A 723 7.75 -45.88 -19.60
C PHE A 723 8.58 -46.89 -20.41
N GLY A 724 8.53 -46.81 -21.74
CA GLY A 724 9.38 -47.61 -22.62
C GLY A 724 10.45 -46.73 -23.23
N LEU A 725 11.72 -47.16 -23.21
CA LEU A 725 12.83 -46.44 -23.81
C LEU A 725 13.86 -47.40 -24.39
N LYS A 726 14.18 -47.24 -25.68
CA LYS A 726 15.27 -47.95 -26.35
C LYS A 726 16.08 -47.01 -27.24
N PHE A 727 17.36 -47.29 -27.36
CA PHE A 727 18.29 -46.57 -28.22
C PHE A 727 18.67 -47.42 -29.43
N ASN A 728 18.73 -46.80 -30.61
CA ASN A 728 19.24 -47.40 -31.83
C ASN A 728 20.60 -46.77 -32.13
N LEU A 729 21.60 -47.62 -32.35
CA LEU A 729 22.97 -47.22 -32.68
C LEU A 729 23.22 -47.35 -34.19
N ASN A 730 24.19 -46.59 -34.69
CA ASN A 730 24.65 -46.62 -36.09
C ASN A 730 25.14 -48.01 -36.56
N THR A 731 25.39 -48.95 -35.65
CA THR A 731 25.81 -50.33 -35.92
C THR A 731 24.65 -51.31 -36.17
N ASN A 732 23.40 -50.82 -36.32
CA ASN A 732 22.16 -51.61 -36.34
C ASN A 732 21.91 -52.39 -35.03
N ARG A 733 22.51 -51.93 -33.92
CA ARG A 733 22.29 -52.44 -32.58
C ARG A 733 21.19 -51.62 -31.91
N THR A 734 20.18 -52.29 -31.36
CA THR A 734 19.09 -51.67 -30.60
C THR A 734 19.13 -52.18 -29.17
N GLU A 735 19.17 -51.26 -28.21
CA GLU A 735 19.29 -51.57 -26.78
C GLU A 735 18.09 -51.05 -26.02
N LEU A 736 17.41 -51.94 -25.31
CA LEU A 736 16.28 -51.63 -24.45
C LEU A 736 16.80 -51.17 -23.08
N LEU A 737 16.46 -49.95 -22.69
CA LEU A 737 16.92 -49.35 -21.44
C LEU A 737 15.82 -49.36 -20.36
N SER A 738 14.55 -49.39 -20.76
CA SER A 738 13.45 -49.72 -19.85
C SER A 738 13.44 -51.21 -19.48
N ASN A 739 12.57 -51.63 -18.56
CA ASN A 739 12.57 -52.98 -17.98
C ASN A 739 12.60 -54.11 -19.04
N SER A 740 13.37 -55.19 -18.78
CA SER A 740 13.78 -56.22 -19.75
C SER A 740 12.68 -57.17 -20.25
N ASP A 741 11.46 -57.04 -19.75
CA ASP A 741 10.31 -57.87 -20.08
C ASP A 741 9.43 -57.15 -21.12
N ASP A 742 9.71 -57.34 -22.41
CA ASP A 742 8.96 -56.73 -23.52
C ASP A 742 7.59 -57.44 -23.76
N PRO A 743 6.46 -56.75 -23.97
CA PRO A 743 5.89 -55.64 -23.17
C PRO A 743 4.33 -55.71 -23.06
N PHE A 744 3.75 -54.67 -22.44
CA PHE A 744 2.37 -54.24 -22.74
C PHE A 744 2.25 -53.86 -24.23
N ASP A 745 1.14 -54.23 -24.89
CA ASP A 745 0.89 -54.05 -26.34
C ASP A 745 0.62 -52.57 -26.72
N VAL A 746 1.65 -51.72 -26.62
CA VAL A 746 1.61 -50.27 -26.86
C VAL A 746 2.59 -49.90 -27.99
N PRO A 747 2.23 -49.01 -28.95
CA PRO A 747 3.10 -48.65 -30.07
C PRO A 747 4.33 -47.83 -29.65
N TRP A 748 5.46 -48.10 -30.29
CA TRP A 748 6.70 -47.33 -30.16
C TRP A 748 6.66 -46.07 -31.04
N THR A 749 7.15 -44.96 -30.49
CA THR A 749 7.33 -43.69 -31.22
C THR A 749 8.81 -43.41 -31.40
N LYS A 750 9.26 -43.36 -32.67
CA LYS A 750 10.66 -43.12 -33.03
C LYS A 750 10.97 -41.63 -33.15
N VAL A 751 12.10 -41.20 -32.57
CA VAL A 751 12.68 -39.88 -32.72
C VAL A 751 14.00 -40.02 -33.46
N THR A 752 14.11 -39.34 -34.58
CA THR A 752 15.34 -39.27 -35.39
C THR A 752 15.78 -37.80 -35.43
N PRO A 753 17.04 -37.48 -35.09
CA PRO A 753 17.53 -36.12 -35.17
C PRO A 753 17.47 -35.61 -36.61
N ARG A 754 17.15 -34.33 -36.80
CA ARG A 754 17.25 -33.64 -38.09
C ARG A 754 18.69 -33.24 -38.41
N GLY A 755 19.46 -32.88 -37.38
CA GLY A 755 20.89 -32.60 -37.52
C GLY A 755 21.69 -33.88 -37.70
N LYS A 756 22.90 -33.73 -38.27
CA LYS A 756 23.78 -34.86 -38.58
C LYS A 756 24.54 -35.39 -37.36
N ASN A 757 25.00 -34.50 -36.47
CA ASN A 757 25.77 -34.89 -35.29
C ASN A 757 24.93 -34.68 -34.03
N ILE A 758 24.66 -35.76 -33.27
CA ILE A 758 24.01 -35.67 -31.97
C ILE A 758 25.05 -35.22 -30.94
N ILE A 759 24.84 -34.04 -30.34
CA ILE A 759 25.78 -33.45 -29.36
C ILE A 759 25.19 -33.42 -27.95
N GLY A 760 23.91 -33.74 -27.79
CA GLY A 760 23.24 -33.71 -26.51
C GLY A 760 21.79 -34.20 -26.57
N MET A 761 21.12 -34.09 -25.43
CA MET A 761 19.71 -34.45 -25.26
C MET A 761 19.00 -33.42 -24.38
N PHE A 762 17.69 -33.33 -24.53
CA PHE A 762 16.83 -32.52 -23.66
C PHE A 762 15.66 -33.34 -23.14
N SER A 763 15.12 -32.95 -22.00
CA SER A 763 13.90 -33.51 -21.44
C SER A 763 12.99 -32.45 -20.88
N GLN A 764 11.69 -32.69 -20.98
CA GLN A 764 10.65 -31.93 -20.30
C GLN A 764 9.93 -32.87 -19.34
N GLY A 765 9.98 -32.57 -18.04
CA GLY A 765 9.17 -33.28 -17.03
C GLY A 765 7.76 -32.72 -16.96
N ALA A 766 6.81 -33.47 -16.40
CA ALA A 766 5.46 -32.98 -16.07
C ALA A 766 5.23 -32.99 -14.55
N GLU A 767 4.41 -32.04 -14.06
CA GLU A 767 4.00 -31.98 -12.67
C GLU A 767 2.90 -33.02 -12.42
N ASP A 768 3.19 -34.04 -11.62
CA ASP A 768 2.23 -35.04 -11.16
C ASP A 768 2.09 -35.03 -9.62
N HIS A 769 1.35 -35.99 -9.07
CA HIS A 769 1.17 -36.14 -7.61
C HIS A 769 2.48 -36.52 -6.86
N TRP A 770 3.58 -36.77 -7.58
CA TRP A 770 4.86 -37.31 -7.08
C TRP A 770 6.05 -36.35 -7.31
N GLY A 771 5.82 -35.20 -7.94
CA GLY A 771 6.83 -34.17 -8.24
C GLY A 771 7.30 -34.23 -9.70
N ALA A 772 8.21 -33.34 -10.11
CA ALA A 772 8.73 -33.24 -11.49
C ALA A 772 9.69 -34.38 -11.89
N LYS A 773 9.34 -35.64 -11.58
CA LYS A 773 10.29 -36.76 -11.57
C LYS A 773 10.35 -37.53 -12.88
N THR A 774 9.30 -37.55 -13.70
CA THR A 774 9.20 -38.44 -14.88
C THR A 774 9.28 -37.68 -16.20
N PHE A 775 9.80 -38.33 -17.25
CA PHE A 775 9.90 -37.70 -18.58
C PHE A 775 8.54 -37.66 -19.28
N HIS A 776 8.06 -36.44 -19.58
CA HIS A 776 6.91 -36.19 -20.45
C HIS A 776 7.34 -36.06 -21.92
N ASN A 777 8.51 -35.47 -22.15
CA ASN A 777 9.13 -35.35 -23.45
C ASN A 777 10.63 -35.62 -23.34
N LEU A 778 11.20 -36.25 -24.35
CA LEU A 778 12.62 -36.56 -24.48
C LEU A 778 13.04 -36.29 -25.92
N GLY A 779 14.26 -35.81 -26.14
CA GLY A 779 14.70 -35.49 -27.49
C GLY A 779 16.19 -35.29 -27.64
N PHE A 780 16.62 -35.16 -28.89
CA PHE A 780 18.01 -34.92 -29.26
C PHE A 780 18.30 -33.44 -29.51
N ILE A 781 19.54 -33.06 -29.23
CA ILE A 781 20.16 -31.80 -29.61
C ILE A 781 21.23 -32.13 -30.67
N SER A 782 21.12 -31.56 -31.87
CA SER A 782 22.02 -31.89 -32.99
C SER A 782 22.45 -30.70 -33.85
N THR A 783 23.53 -30.86 -34.62
CA THR A 783 24.13 -29.83 -35.51
C THR A 783 24.22 -30.27 -36.98
N ASN A 784 24.36 -29.33 -37.92
CA ASN A 784 24.58 -29.56 -39.35
C ASN A 784 26.04 -29.28 -39.74
N GLU A 785 26.99 -30.13 -39.33
CA GLU A 785 28.37 -30.32 -39.86
C GLU A 785 29.36 -29.14 -40.12
N GLU A 786 28.99 -27.85 -40.17
CA GLU A 786 29.90 -26.75 -40.54
C GLU A 786 30.13 -25.71 -39.43
N GLN A 787 30.32 -26.14 -38.18
CA GLN A 787 30.83 -25.26 -37.12
C GLN A 787 32.00 -25.95 -36.42
N GLU A 788 33.18 -25.84 -37.05
CA GLU A 788 34.48 -25.95 -36.38
C GLU A 788 34.85 -24.62 -35.71
#